data_AF-A0A813L8X5-F1
#
_entry.id   AF-A0A813L8X5-F1
#
_cell.length_a   1.000
_cell.length_b   1.000
_cell.length_c   1.000
_cell.angle_alpha   90.00
_cell.angle_beta   90.00
_cell.angle_gamma   90.00
#
_symmetry.space_group_name_H-M   'P 1'
#
loop_
_entity.id
_entity.type
_entity.pdbx_description
1 polymer ?
#
loop_
_entity_poly.entity_id
_entity_poly.type
_entity_poly.pdbx_seq_one_letter_code
_entity_poly.pdbx_strand_id
1 'polypeptide(L)'
;CNDSSDGEESGLDRSSGSYGGESDELEELTGKAHGKHDHGCASACAECIWRFRHVLIVAWPLSAIVLAYPAFLLVLNALPLPKSPPRGTQSDLAEDLFEAKFPYLVGMKMEMVVFTCRTQCESAVSGLTQGYVQQIKDMVKQFGNENPGTIIDIRSYYSFGTKINNNPMISYDKQSLLLSWSWRVNGTTKLVAQAFAKSVNDEVDLINELQPSGPGTFEVAATGPTFLNRAMKETLIHEVPIHEISTLWLPFGILGYRLQSFRLLMVVLCSMPISILISFGCMYFVSLHTSVIMYALMMMLMLCTALSFDYSLFTLTRFKEERLHGANMKDAIHTTIVQSGHVVVVSGLVLTIAYAAMLVLPGAFKSFCIAACSMIICSLGVQMTFVPSVLAVFPWLGADFDPPDGVHDEGLGHGNDPEGDKRKVILDEDQKEDQLFDPVHGSHSPKSPLAKVEAFRHGIYYDLGGKLTQFPLNIVVPLLVYAVTAPLTMRCASYRMGHAYELQVPRGRLEWATALRIQKDFPSSVGCMMPTLIIVTNPLPAPVPPVGALPSSEEEDIFNQLLNPSNGTAISTTSMVPTTTTPAVPLDVRGQEFFDINCAMVDSLIQATKNKSYALSAEDFSSPTFYGTHANGKVKCLNYRLTHYYRANYFTQKFMFTSQLMQKLWDRLV
;
A
#
# COMPACT_ATOMS: atom_id res chain seq x y z
N CYS A 1 -27.63 -22.34 4.20
CA CYS A 1 -28.50 -22.97 5.21
C CYS A 1 -29.34 -21.88 5.82
N ASN A 2 -30.63 -21.83 5.48
CA ASN A 2 -31.61 -21.02 6.18
C ASN A 2 -32.55 -22.03 6.81
N ASP A 3 -32.71 -22.01 8.14
CA ASP A 3 -34.05 -22.11 8.67
C ASP A 3 -34.18 -21.47 10.05
N SER A 4 -35.35 -20.86 10.18
CA SER A 4 -35.93 -20.02 11.23
C SER A 4 -36.19 -20.72 12.56
N SER A 5 -36.23 -19.96 13.66
CA SER A 5 -37.02 -20.29 14.86
C SER A 5 -37.36 -19.03 15.66
N ASP A 6 -38.65 -18.71 15.66
CA ASP A 6 -39.36 -17.77 16.54
C ASP A 6 -39.57 -18.36 17.95
N GLY A 7 -39.77 -17.45 18.93
CA GLY A 7 -40.51 -17.65 20.20
C GLY A 7 -39.73 -18.37 21.33
N GLU A 8 -39.82 -18.02 22.61
CA GLU A 8 -40.80 -17.23 23.36
C GLU A 8 -40.22 -16.92 24.76
N GLU A 9 -40.52 -15.74 25.30
CA GLU A 9 -40.22 -15.34 26.68
C GLU A 9 -41.12 -16.07 27.69
N SER A 10 -40.56 -16.47 28.85
CA SER A 10 -41.27 -16.38 30.13
C SER A 10 -40.27 -16.37 31.29
N GLY A 11 -40.38 -15.34 32.13
CA GLY A 11 -39.54 -15.15 33.31
C GLY A 11 -40.10 -15.81 34.56
N LEU A 12 -39.25 -15.95 35.58
CA LEU A 12 -39.63 -15.93 36.99
C LEU A 12 -38.42 -15.60 37.87
N ASP A 13 -38.75 -14.91 38.94
CA ASP A 13 -37.95 -14.00 39.76
C ASP A 13 -37.49 -14.65 41.09
N ARG A 14 -36.43 -14.07 41.67
CA ARG A 14 -36.05 -14.00 43.11
C ARG A 14 -35.22 -15.09 43.83
N SER A 15 -33.97 -14.67 44.09
CA SER A 15 -33.34 -14.42 45.41
C SER A 15 -32.75 -15.56 46.27
N SER A 16 -31.41 -15.54 46.31
CA SER A 16 -30.50 -15.57 47.48
C SER A 16 -30.39 -16.82 48.37
N GLY A 17 -29.23 -17.50 48.23
CA GLY A 17 -28.36 -17.84 49.37
C GLY A 17 -28.02 -19.32 49.57
N SER A 18 -26.83 -19.76 49.13
CA SER A 18 -25.81 -20.48 49.94
C SER A 18 -24.92 -21.40 49.09
N TYR A 19 -23.66 -20.97 48.93
CA TYR A 19 -22.40 -21.74 48.85
C TYR A 19 -22.39 -23.17 48.27
N GLY A 20 -21.75 -23.27 47.09
CA GLY A 20 -20.70 -24.26 46.79
C GLY A 20 -21.15 -25.56 46.14
N GLY A 21 -20.90 -25.70 44.82
CA GLY A 21 -20.89 -27.03 44.19
C GLY A 21 -21.50 -27.18 42.79
N GLU A 22 -21.65 -26.12 41.99
CA GLU A 22 -22.39 -26.23 40.69
C GLU A 22 -21.68 -25.62 39.47
N SER A 23 -20.38 -25.29 39.56
CA SER A 23 -19.62 -24.71 38.43
C SER A 23 -19.06 -25.75 37.45
N ASP A 24 -18.90 -27.02 37.85
CA ASP A 24 -18.29 -28.04 36.99
C ASP A 24 -19.32 -28.75 36.09
N GLU A 25 -20.60 -28.82 36.46
CA GLU A 25 -21.63 -29.47 35.63
C GLU A 25 -22.18 -28.56 34.51
N LEU A 26 -22.19 -27.23 34.70
CA LEU A 26 -22.65 -26.31 33.65
C LEU A 26 -21.61 -26.15 32.53
N GLU A 27 -20.32 -26.14 32.84
CA GLU A 27 -19.24 -26.08 31.82
C GLU A 27 -19.16 -27.37 30.98
N GLU A 28 -19.42 -28.53 31.58
CA GLU A 28 -19.40 -29.81 30.86
C GLU A 28 -20.60 -29.96 29.90
N LEU A 29 -21.76 -29.39 30.25
CA LEU A 29 -22.96 -29.37 29.40
C LEU A 29 -22.87 -28.32 28.29
N THR A 30 -22.29 -27.14 28.55
CA THR A 30 -22.07 -26.12 27.50
C THR A 30 -20.92 -26.49 26.55
N GLY A 31 -19.88 -27.17 27.05
CA GLY A 31 -18.76 -27.67 26.25
C GLY A 31 -19.14 -28.84 25.33
N LYS A 32 -20.04 -29.73 25.78
CA LYS A 32 -20.59 -30.81 24.93
C LYS A 32 -21.59 -30.32 23.88
N ALA A 33 -22.30 -29.21 24.13
CA ALA A 33 -23.26 -28.66 23.18
C ALA A 33 -22.60 -27.88 22.03
N HIS A 34 -21.53 -27.11 22.29
CA HIS A 34 -20.77 -26.41 21.23
C HIS A 34 -19.92 -27.35 20.36
N GLY A 35 -19.36 -28.42 20.95
CA GLY A 35 -18.55 -29.38 20.18
C GLY A 35 -19.33 -30.27 19.20
N LYS A 36 -20.65 -30.45 19.39
CA LYS A 36 -21.45 -31.36 18.54
C LYS A 36 -22.02 -30.72 17.28
N HIS A 37 -22.24 -29.40 17.28
CA HIS A 37 -22.81 -28.69 16.13
C HIS A 37 -21.77 -28.28 15.08
N ASP A 38 -20.55 -27.89 15.48
CA ASP A 38 -19.52 -27.41 14.55
C ASP A 38 -18.88 -28.52 13.70
N HIS A 39 -18.78 -29.74 14.24
CA HIS A 39 -18.24 -30.87 13.49
C HIS A 39 -19.17 -31.39 12.39
N GLY A 40 -20.47 -31.10 12.45
CA GLY A 40 -21.44 -31.56 11.46
C GLY A 40 -21.19 -30.98 10.07
N CYS A 41 -21.01 -29.66 9.97
CA CYS A 41 -20.78 -29.00 8.68
C CYS A 41 -19.39 -29.33 8.10
N ALA A 42 -18.35 -29.32 8.94
CA ALA A 42 -17.00 -29.64 8.49
C ALA A 42 -16.88 -31.11 8.04
N SER A 43 -17.53 -32.04 8.75
CA SER A 43 -17.59 -33.45 8.36
C SER A 43 -18.37 -33.65 7.07
N ALA A 44 -19.52 -32.98 6.90
CA ALA A 44 -20.30 -33.04 5.67
C ALA A 44 -19.52 -32.48 4.46
N CYS A 45 -18.76 -31.39 4.65
CA CYS A 45 -17.85 -30.87 3.63
C CYS A 45 -16.76 -31.88 3.26
N ALA A 46 -16.15 -32.54 4.25
CA ALA A 46 -15.13 -33.55 4.02
C ALA A 46 -15.68 -34.75 3.23
N GLU A 47 -16.89 -35.22 3.57
CA GLU A 47 -17.57 -36.28 2.83
C GLU A 47 -17.91 -35.86 1.38
N CYS A 48 -18.36 -34.62 1.18
CA CYS A 48 -18.64 -34.08 -0.15
C CYS A 48 -17.37 -34.01 -1.00
N ILE A 49 -16.27 -33.49 -0.45
CA ILE A 49 -14.98 -33.43 -1.14
C ILE A 49 -14.51 -34.84 -1.49
N TRP A 50 -14.61 -35.79 -0.58
CA TRP A 50 -14.26 -37.19 -0.86
C TRP A 50 -15.11 -37.80 -1.97
N ARG A 51 -16.43 -37.56 -1.95
CA ARG A 51 -17.37 -38.09 -2.95
C ARG A 51 -17.14 -37.50 -4.34
N PHE A 52 -16.85 -36.20 -4.43
CA PHE A 52 -16.68 -35.48 -5.70
C PHE A 52 -15.22 -35.23 -6.10
N ARG A 53 -14.25 -35.88 -5.45
CA ARG A 53 -12.81 -35.69 -5.68
C ARG A 53 -12.37 -35.74 -7.15
N HIS A 54 -12.94 -36.67 -7.94
CA HIS A 54 -12.61 -36.80 -9.37
C HIS A 54 -13.21 -35.68 -10.23
N VAL A 55 -14.33 -35.09 -9.81
CA VAL A 55 -14.90 -33.93 -10.48
C VAL A 55 -14.08 -32.69 -10.13
N LEU A 56 -13.75 -32.49 -8.85
CA LEU A 56 -12.98 -31.34 -8.36
C LEU A 56 -11.58 -31.26 -8.98
N ILE A 57 -10.88 -32.39 -9.12
CA ILE A 57 -9.53 -32.42 -9.69
C ILE A 57 -9.48 -32.01 -11.17
N VAL A 58 -10.59 -32.17 -11.90
CA VAL A 58 -10.71 -31.76 -13.31
C VAL A 58 -11.34 -30.37 -13.42
N ALA A 59 -12.36 -30.07 -12.62
CA ALA A 59 -13.12 -28.83 -12.68
C ALA A 59 -12.24 -27.60 -12.38
N TRP A 60 -11.35 -27.68 -11.38
CA TRP A 60 -10.50 -26.55 -11.03
C TRP A 60 -9.46 -26.20 -12.11
N PRO A 61 -8.63 -27.12 -12.62
CA PRO A 61 -7.75 -26.83 -13.75
C PRO A 61 -8.51 -26.35 -14.99
N LEU A 62 -9.66 -26.95 -15.31
CA LEU A 62 -10.47 -26.53 -16.44
C LEU A 62 -11.00 -25.10 -16.25
N SER A 63 -11.47 -24.76 -15.05
CA SER A 63 -11.88 -23.39 -14.73
C SER A 63 -10.72 -22.40 -14.82
N ALA A 64 -9.51 -22.78 -14.38
CA ALA A 64 -8.31 -21.96 -14.49
C ALA A 64 -7.92 -21.71 -15.95
N ILE A 65 -8.06 -22.72 -16.83
CA ILE A 65 -7.82 -22.57 -18.28
C ILE A 65 -8.86 -21.61 -18.89
N VAL A 66 -10.14 -21.77 -18.56
CA VAL A 66 -11.21 -20.87 -19.04
C VAL A 66 -11.00 -19.44 -18.56
N LEU A 67 -10.58 -19.27 -17.30
CA LEU A 67 -10.35 -17.98 -16.66
C LEU A 67 -9.00 -17.35 -17.01
N ALA A 68 -8.08 -18.09 -17.66
CA ALA A 68 -6.77 -17.57 -18.04
C ALA A 68 -6.86 -16.39 -19.02
N TYR A 69 -7.78 -16.45 -19.99
CA TYR A 69 -7.98 -15.35 -20.94
C TYR A 69 -8.56 -14.09 -20.27
N PRO A 70 -9.64 -14.17 -19.48
CA PRO A 70 -10.09 -13.07 -18.62
C PRO A 70 -9.00 -12.51 -17.70
N ALA A 71 -8.22 -13.37 -17.05
CA ALA A 71 -7.11 -12.97 -16.19
C ALA A 71 -6.06 -12.16 -16.95
N PHE A 72 -5.70 -12.60 -18.16
CA PHE A 72 -4.78 -11.87 -19.03
C PHE A 72 -5.35 -10.51 -19.46
N LEU A 73 -6.64 -10.45 -19.84
CA LEU A 73 -7.32 -9.20 -20.16
C LEU A 73 -7.36 -8.23 -18.96
N LEU A 74 -7.54 -8.73 -17.75
CA LEU A 74 -7.50 -7.90 -16.53
C LEU A 74 -6.14 -7.21 -16.39
N VAL A 75 -5.03 -7.94 -16.61
CA VAL A 75 -3.69 -7.37 -16.53
C VAL A 75 -3.46 -6.31 -17.61
N LEU A 76 -3.96 -6.53 -18.82
CA LEU A 76 -3.87 -5.56 -19.91
C LEU A 76 -4.71 -4.30 -19.68
N ASN A 77 -5.89 -4.44 -19.08
CA ASN A 77 -6.83 -3.35 -18.83
C ASN A 77 -6.61 -2.63 -17.49
N ALA A 78 -5.64 -3.08 -16.68
CA ALA A 78 -5.36 -2.48 -15.39
C ALA A 78 -4.91 -1.03 -15.53
N LEU A 79 -5.57 -0.14 -14.81
CA LEU A 79 -5.29 1.30 -14.87
C LEU A 79 -4.05 1.64 -14.06
N PRO A 80 -3.23 2.62 -14.50
CA PRO A 80 -2.22 3.19 -13.63
C PRO A 80 -2.89 3.84 -12.41
N LEU A 81 -2.14 3.99 -11.31
CA LEU A 81 -2.63 4.72 -10.14
C LEU A 81 -3.08 6.13 -10.60
N PRO A 82 -4.32 6.53 -10.32
CA PRO A 82 -4.78 7.87 -10.67
C PRO A 82 -3.93 8.88 -9.90
N LYS A 83 -3.37 9.84 -10.65
CA LYS A 83 -2.62 10.99 -10.10
C LYS A 83 -3.52 12.21 -9.88
N SER A 84 -4.80 12.08 -10.25
CA SER A 84 -5.84 13.09 -10.07
C SER A 84 -6.40 13.03 -8.64
N PRO A 85 -6.96 14.15 -8.14
CA PRO A 85 -7.63 14.20 -6.86
C PRO A 85 -8.80 13.19 -6.79
N PRO A 86 -9.21 12.79 -5.57
CA PRO A 86 -10.37 11.93 -5.42
C PRO A 86 -11.63 12.57 -6.02
N ARG A 87 -12.43 11.75 -6.70
CA ARG A 87 -13.66 12.22 -7.35
C ARG A 87 -14.61 12.88 -6.37
N GLY A 88 -15.23 13.99 -6.79
CA GLY A 88 -16.20 14.74 -5.99
C GLY A 88 -15.60 15.67 -4.94
N THR A 89 -14.28 15.88 -4.95
CA THR A 89 -13.62 16.92 -4.16
C THR A 89 -13.61 18.27 -4.91
N GLN A 90 -13.41 19.38 -4.20
CA GLN A 90 -13.28 20.69 -4.86
C GLN A 90 -12.08 20.75 -5.82
N SER A 91 -11.01 20.01 -5.52
CA SER A 91 -9.83 19.92 -6.39
C SER A 91 -10.14 19.18 -7.70
N ASP A 92 -10.98 18.14 -7.64
CA ASP A 92 -11.45 17.39 -8.83
C ASP A 92 -12.30 18.29 -9.74
N LEU A 93 -13.28 19.00 -9.15
CA LEU A 93 -14.07 19.99 -9.89
C LEU A 93 -13.20 21.11 -10.48
N ALA A 94 -12.20 21.58 -9.73
CA ALA A 94 -11.28 22.59 -10.24
C ALA A 94 -10.45 22.05 -11.42
N GLU A 95 -9.95 20.83 -11.33
CA GLU A 95 -9.20 20.20 -12.43
C GLU A 95 -10.09 20.01 -13.67
N ASP A 96 -11.33 19.55 -13.52
CA ASP A 96 -12.29 19.40 -14.61
C ASP A 96 -12.61 20.75 -15.30
N LEU A 97 -12.86 21.80 -14.51
CA LEU A 97 -13.10 23.15 -15.04
C LEU A 97 -11.87 23.72 -15.76
N PHE A 98 -10.68 23.46 -15.20
CA PHE A 98 -9.43 23.86 -15.81
C PHE A 98 -9.20 23.13 -17.14
N GLU A 99 -9.47 21.82 -17.19
CA GLU A 99 -9.36 21.02 -18.41
C GLU A 99 -10.34 21.45 -19.49
N ALA A 100 -11.59 21.75 -19.13
CA ALA A 100 -12.60 22.22 -20.07
C ALA A 100 -12.23 23.58 -20.70
N LYS A 101 -11.64 24.50 -19.95
CA LYS A 101 -11.29 25.86 -20.43
C LYS A 101 -9.88 25.96 -21.02
N PHE A 102 -8.94 25.17 -20.52
CA PHE A 102 -7.52 25.19 -20.90
C PHE A 102 -7.04 23.80 -21.34
N PRO A 103 -7.67 23.15 -22.32
CA PRO A 103 -7.31 21.78 -22.74
C PRO A 103 -5.86 21.71 -23.25
N TYR A 104 -5.31 22.83 -23.71
CA TYR A 104 -3.93 22.94 -24.16
C TYR A 104 -2.89 22.90 -23.02
N LEU A 105 -3.27 23.26 -21.79
CA LEU A 105 -2.37 23.25 -20.62
C LEU A 105 -2.42 21.93 -19.83
N VAL A 106 -3.49 21.15 -19.99
CA VAL A 106 -3.67 19.88 -19.26
C VAL A 106 -2.87 18.74 -19.88
N GLY A 107 -2.31 17.89 -19.02
CA GLY A 107 -1.52 16.72 -19.41
C GLY A 107 -0.13 17.04 -19.97
N MET A 108 0.30 18.31 -19.91
CA MET A 108 1.65 18.69 -20.29
C MET A 108 2.66 18.07 -19.32
N LYS A 109 3.62 17.33 -19.86
CA LYS A 109 4.78 16.85 -19.11
C LYS A 109 5.96 17.71 -19.49
N MET A 110 6.77 18.04 -18.51
CA MET A 110 8.00 18.79 -18.72
C MET A 110 9.17 17.87 -18.44
N GLU A 111 10.00 17.64 -19.44
CA GLU A 111 11.26 16.93 -19.28
C GLU A 111 12.42 17.93 -19.27
N MET A 112 13.51 17.54 -18.62
CA MET A 112 14.61 18.44 -18.30
C MET A 112 15.96 17.74 -18.47
N VAL A 113 16.94 18.47 -18.98
CA VAL A 113 18.34 18.05 -19.05
C VAL A 113 19.17 19.17 -18.44
N VAL A 114 19.99 18.82 -17.45
CA VAL A 114 20.89 19.76 -16.78
C VAL A 114 22.33 19.48 -17.19
N PHE A 115 23.06 20.56 -17.46
CA PHE A 115 24.50 20.53 -17.70
C PHE A 115 25.15 21.21 -16.49
N THR A 116 25.95 20.46 -15.73
CA THR A 116 26.61 20.94 -14.50
C THR A 116 28.12 20.94 -14.69
N CYS A 117 28.81 21.98 -14.24
CA CYS A 117 30.27 21.99 -14.24
C CYS A 117 30.87 20.91 -13.32
N ARG A 118 31.79 20.08 -13.83
CA ARG A 118 32.47 18.99 -13.08
C ARG A 118 33.77 19.45 -12.41
N THR A 119 34.50 20.36 -13.06
CA THR A 119 35.72 21.01 -12.56
C THR A 119 35.48 22.51 -12.38
N GLN A 120 36.41 23.28 -11.79
CA GLN A 120 36.25 24.74 -11.59
C GLN A 120 36.06 25.45 -12.94
N CYS A 121 34.80 25.63 -13.35
CA CYS A 121 34.41 26.38 -14.53
C CYS A 121 33.89 27.75 -14.10
N GLU A 122 34.21 28.78 -14.87
CA GLU A 122 33.69 30.13 -14.65
C GLU A 122 32.18 30.23 -14.97
N SER A 123 31.71 29.42 -15.93
CA SER A 123 30.30 29.33 -16.32
C SER A 123 30.00 28.02 -17.06
N ALA A 124 28.78 27.50 -16.92
CA ALA A 124 28.24 26.39 -17.70
C ALA A 124 27.95 26.76 -19.17
N VAL A 125 27.91 28.06 -19.46
CA VAL A 125 27.72 28.60 -20.81
C VAL A 125 29.06 28.58 -21.54
N SER A 126 29.25 27.59 -22.40
CA SER A 126 30.41 27.46 -23.29
C SER A 126 29.98 27.13 -24.71
N GLY A 127 30.85 27.36 -25.71
CA GLY A 127 30.59 26.97 -27.10
C GLY A 127 30.39 25.45 -27.25
N LEU A 128 31.07 24.65 -26.42
CA LEU A 128 30.90 23.20 -26.34
C LEU A 128 29.50 22.84 -25.83
N THR A 129 29.07 23.45 -24.72
CA THR A 129 27.71 23.27 -24.17
C THR A 129 26.65 23.71 -25.18
N GLN A 130 26.89 24.76 -25.96
CA GLN A 130 25.98 25.20 -27.01
C GLN A 130 25.79 24.13 -28.10
N GLY A 131 26.87 23.47 -28.52
CA GLY A 131 26.81 22.36 -29.49
C GLY A 131 25.93 21.21 -28.99
N TYR A 132 26.17 20.73 -27.76
CA TYR A 132 25.39 19.64 -27.19
C TYR A 132 23.93 20.01 -26.93
N VAL A 133 23.65 21.23 -26.46
CA VAL A 133 22.28 21.72 -26.30
C VAL A 133 21.55 21.74 -27.64
N GLN A 134 22.25 22.14 -28.71
CA GLN A 134 21.67 22.18 -30.06
C GLN A 134 21.41 20.77 -30.59
N GLN A 135 22.33 19.82 -30.36
CA GLN A 135 22.17 18.42 -30.73
C GLN A 135 20.94 17.78 -30.08
N ILE A 136 20.78 17.92 -28.76
CA ILE A 136 19.60 17.40 -28.05
C ILE A 136 18.32 18.12 -28.52
N LYS A 137 18.39 19.43 -28.72
CA LYS A 137 17.26 20.21 -29.25
C LYS A 137 16.82 19.72 -30.63
N ASP A 138 17.74 19.35 -31.50
CA ASP A 138 17.43 18.85 -32.83
C ASP A 138 16.84 17.42 -32.78
N MET A 139 17.30 16.56 -31.86
CA MET A 139 16.63 15.28 -31.59
C MET A 139 15.17 15.46 -31.16
N VAL A 140 14.91 16.40 -30.23
CA VAL A 140 13.55 16.70 -29.75
C VAL A 140 12.68 17.26 -30.87
N LYS A 141 13.22 18.14 -31.72
CA LYS A 141 12.51 18.67 -32.90
C LYS A 141 12.20 17.58 -33.92
N GLN A 142 13.16 16.71 -34.21
CA GLN A 142 12.96 15.60 -35.12
C GLN A 142 11.82 14.70 -34.63
N PHE A 143 11.83 14.34 -33.34
CA PHE A 143 10.75 13.57 -32.73
C PHE A 143 9.38 14.26 -32.86
N GLY A 144 9.35 15.59 -32.65
CA GLY A 144 8.14 16.40 -32.84
C GLY A 144 7.65 16.45 -34.28
N ASN A 145 8.54 16.42 -35.26
CA ASN A 145 8.19 16.36 -36.68
C ASN A 145 7.64 14.98 -37.08
N GLU A 146 8.20 13.91 -36.52
CA GLU A 146 7.72 12.53 -36.73
C GLU A 146 6.37 12.28 -36.02
N ASN A 147 6.11 13.00 -34.91
CA ASN A 147 4.90 12.85 -34.09
C ASN A 147 4.21 14.21 -33.89
N PRO A 148 3.53 14.74 -34.92
CA PRO A 148 2.95 16.09 -34.89
C PRO A 148 1.95 16.25 -33.74
N GLY A 149 2.03 17.39 -33.04
CA GLY A 149 1.18 17.71 -31.88
C GLY A 149 1.66 17.15 -30.54
N THR A 150 2.78 16.42 -30.52
CA THR A 150 3.37 15.88 -29.28
C THR A 150 4.22 16.93 -28.56
N ILE A 151 5.19 17.55 -29.23
CA ILE A 151 6.05 18.60 -28.66
C ILE A 151 5.33 19.95 -28.72
N ILE A 152 5.28 20.64 -27.58
CA ILE A 152 4.59 21.93 -27.43
C ILE A 152 5.62 23.07 -27.41
N ASP A 153 6.65 22.93 -26.58
CA ASP A 153 7.64 23.98 -26.36
C ASP A 153 9.01 23.39 -26.04
N ILE A 154 10.09 24.05 -26.49
CA ILE A 154 11.47 23.69 -26.17
C ILE A 154 12.19 24.95 -25.70
N ARG A 155 12.59 24.95 -24.44
CA ARG A 155 13.24 26.08 -23.78
C ARG A 155 14.67 25.73 -23.39
N SER A 156 15.58 26.61 -23.75
CA SER A 156 16.99 26.53 -23.36
C SER A 156 17.51 27.93 -23.09
N TYR A 157 18.66 28.04 -22.42
CA TYR A 157 19.35 29.31 -22.24
C TYR A 157 19.46 30.11 -23.56
N TYR A 158 19.87 29.44 -24.64
CA TYR A 158 20.04 30.07 -25.96
C TYR A 158 18.73 30.48 -26.64
N SER A 159 17.58 29.99 -26.17
CA SER A 159 16.27 30.34 -26.74
C SER A 159 15.77 31.71 -26.26
N PHE A 160 16.23 32.19 -25.11
CA PHE A 160 15.85 33.52 -24.57
C PHE A 160 16.75 34.66 -25.07
N GLY A 161 17.86 34.34 -25.75
CA GLY A 161 18.88 35.31 -26.17
C GLY A 161 19.51 36.08 -25.00
N THR A 162 20.36 37.08 -25.31
CA THR A 162 20.91 38.03 -24.31
C THR A 162 19.88 39.07 -23.84
N LYS A 163 18.61 38.94 -24.24
CA LYS A 163 17.58 39.98 -24.10
C LYS A 163 16.96 40.07 -22.70
N ILE A 164 17.19 39.08 -21.84
CA ILE A 164 16.67 39.05 -20.46
C ILE A 164 17.86 39.09 -19.50
N ASN A 165 17.92 40.11 -18.63
CA ASN A 165 19.03 40.29 -17.68
C ASN A 165 19.22 39.07 -16.73
N ASN A 166 18.13 38.34 -16.44
CA ASN A 166 18.15 37.11 -15.66
C ASN A 166 17.50 35.97 -16.47
N ASN A 167 18.33 35.18 -17.16
CA ASN A 167 17.85 34.00 -17.87
C ASN A 167 17.43 32.92 -16.86
N PRO A 168 16.18 32.43 -16.88
CA PRO A 168 15.72 31.44 -15.91
C PRO A 168 16.37 30.06 -16.10
N MET A 169 17.02 29.82 -17.24
CA MET A 169 17.64 28.53 -17.63
C MET A 169 19.12 28.43 -17.26
N ILE A 170 19.65 29.36 -16.48
CA ILE A 170 20.99 29.28 -15.87
C ILE A 170 20.88 29.46 -14.35
N SER A 171 21.66 28.69 -13.59
CA SER A 171 21.71 28.80 -12.13
C SER A 171 22.29 30.15 -11.70
N TYR A 172 21.96 30.59 -10.48
CA TYR A 172 22.47 31.83 -9.88
C TYR A 172 24.01 31.87 -9.82
N ASP A 173 24.64 30.73 -9.59
CA ASP A 173 26.10 30.56 -9.57
C ASP A 173 26.73 30.40 -10.95
N LYS A 174 25.92 30.38 -12.02
CA LYS A 174 26.29 30.11 -13.41
C LYS A 174 26.94 28.75 -13.64
N GLN A 175 26.89 27.81 -12.69
CA GLN A 175 27.52 26.49 -12.81
C GLN A 175 26.61 25.41 -13.40
N SER A 176 25.30 25.69 -13.48
CA SER A 176 24.32 24.78 -14.06
C SER A 176 23.52 25.47 -15.17
N LEU A 177 23.35 24.77 -16.29
CA LEU A 177 22.53 25.17 -17.44
C LEU A 177 21.38 24.19 -17.62
N LEU A 178 20.19 24.70 -17.92
CA LEU A 178 18.99 23.89 -18.10
C LEU A 178 18.49 23.93 -19.55
N LEU A 179 18.18 22.74 -20.07
CA LEU A 179 17.38 22.52 -21.26
C LEU A 179 16.09 21.83 -20.82
N SER A 180 14.94 22.30 -21.30
CA SER A 180 13.65 21.67 -21.00
C SER A 180 12.75 21.67 -22.21
N TRP A 181 11.88 20.68 -22.30
CA TRP A 181 10.81 20.68 -23.29
C TRP A 181 9.51 20.23 -22.65
N SER A 182 8.41 20.80 -23.14
CA SER A 182 7.06 20.45 -22.74
C SER A 182 6.39 19.69 -23.88
N TRP A 183 5.75 18.58 -23.54
CA TRP A 183 5.09 17.71 -24.51
C TRP A 183 3.85 17.05 -23.92
N ARG A 184 2.92 16.64 -24.78
CA ARG A 184 1.74 15.85 -24.41
C ARG A 184 1.94 14.42 -24.87
N VAL A 185 2.01 13.50 -23.90
CA VAL A 185 2.14 12.07 -24.17
C VAL A 185 0.83 11.38 -23.87
N ASN A 186 0.08 11.04 -24.92
CA ASN A 186 -1.15 10.27 -24.85
C ASN A 186 -0.85 8.79 -24.54
N GLY A 187 -1.89 8.01 -24.22
CA GLY A 187 -1.74 6.58 -23.91
C GLY A 187 -1.07 5.78 -25.04
N THR A 188 -1.42 6.06 -26.30
CA THR A 188 -0.88 5.40 -27.49
C THR A 188 0.58 5.74 -27.76
N THR A 189 1.00 6.99 -27.49
CA THR A 189 2.38 7.45 -27.71
C THR A 189 3.29 7.22 -26.50
N LYS A 190 2.77 6.66 -25.40
CA LYS A 190 3.53 6.43 -24.16
C LYS A 190 4.74 5.52 -24.36
N LEU A 191 4.61 4.46 -25.16
CA LEU A 191 5.72 3.54 -25.44
C LEU A 191 6.80 4.24 -26.29
N VAL A 192 6.37 4.96 -27.32
CA VAL A 192 7.24 5.73 -28.21
C VAL A 192 7.99 6.82 -27.44
N ALA A 193 7.30 7.54 -26.54
CA ALA A 193 7.92 8.53 -25.66
C ALA A 193 8.95 7.91 -24.69
N GLN A 194 8.71 6.70 -24.18
CA GLN A 194 9.67 5.98 -23.34
C GLN A 194 10.90 5.48 -24.11
N ALA A 195 10.73 5.14 -25.38
CA ALA A 195 11.82 4.81 -26.29
C ALA A 195 12.65 6.06 -26.63
N PHE A 196 12.00 7.19 -26.94
CA PHE A 196 12.68 8.46 -27.18
C PHE A 196 13.46 8.94 -25.94
N ALA A 197 12.87 8.86 -24.76
CA ALA A 197 13.57 9.16 -23.50
C ALA A 197 14.81 8.28 -23.31
N LYS A 198 14.79 7.03 -23.80
CA LYS A 198 16.00 6.19 -23.85
C LYS A 198 17.07 6.80 -24.74
N SER A 199 16.72 7.11 -25.99
CA SER A 199 17.66 7.66 -26.95
C SER A 199 18.30 8.95 -26.47
N VAL A 200 17.53 9.81 -25.78
CA VAL A 200 18.09 11.02 -25.15
C VAL A 200 19.04 10.65 -24.00
N ASN A 201 18.72 9.65 -23.18
CA ASN A 201 19.61 9.24 -22.10
C ASN A 201 20.90 8.59 -22.64
N ASP A 202 20.79 7.74 -23.66
CA ASP A 202 21.93 7.11 -24.34
C ASP A 202 22.86 8.19 -24.95
N GLU A 203 22.30 9.25 -25.54
CA GLU A 203 23.07 10.40 -26.03
C GLU A 203 23.72 11.20 -24.89
N VAL A 204 23.00 11.42 -23.78
CA VAL A 204 23.56 12.10 -22.59
C VAL A 204 24.73 11.30 -22.01
N ASP A 205 24.61 9.97 -21.94
CA ASP A 205 25.67 9.08 -21.48
C ASP A 205 26.88 9.13 -22.44
N LEU A 206 26.64 9.14 -23.75
CA LEU A 206 27.69 9.33 -24.77
C LEU A 206 28.40 10.68 -24.63
N ILE A 207 27.66 11.76 -24.39
CA ILE A 207 28.23 13.09 -24.14
C ILE A 207 29.14 13.07 -22.90
N ASN A 208 28.73 12.37 -21.83
CA ASN A 208 29.54 12.24 -20.63
C ASN A 208 30.81 11.40 -20.85
N GLU A 209 30.76 10.39 -21.71
CA GLU A 209 31.90 9.52 -22.03
C GLU A 209 32.91 10.19 -22.96
N LEU A 210 32.45 10.93 -23.97
CA LEU A 210 33.29 11.57 -24.99
C LEU A 210 33.98 12.86 -24.50
N GLN A 211 33.68 13.32 -23.30
CA GLN A 211 34.26 14.55 -22.78
C GLN A 211 35.75 14.41 -22.40
N PRO A 212 36.59 15.37 -22.78
CA PRO A 212 38.01 15.34 -22.45
C PRO A 212 38.22 15.55 -20.94
N SER A 213 39.05 14.71 -20.31
CA SER A 213 39.46 14.87 -18.90
C SER A 213 40.31 16.14 -18.71
N GLY A 214 39.68 17.30 -18.54
CA GLY A 214 40.33 18.60 -18.36
C GLY A 214 39.48 19.64 -17.63
N PRO A 215 40.02 20.85 -17.40
CA PRO A 215 39.25 21.99 -16.88
C PRO A 215 38.20 22.43 -17.91
N GLY A 216 36.96 22.71 -17.46
CA GLY A 216 35.85 23.03 -18.37
C GLY A 216 34.95 21.84 -18.73
N THR A 217 35.05 20.73 -17.99
CA THR A 217 34.22 19.52 -18.15
C THR A 217 32.82 19.71 -17.55
N PHE A 218 31.82 19.07 -18.16
CA PHE A 218 30.41 19.15 -17.75
C PHE A 218 29.80 17.77 -17.52
N GLU A 219 29.12 17.59 -16.40
CA GLU A 219 28.23 16.46 -16.18
C GLU A 219 26.85 16.78 -16.76
N VAL A 220 26.37 15.96 -17.69
CA VAL A 220 25.03 16.09 -18.28
C VAL A 220 24.13 15.00 -17.72
N ALA A 221 22.93 15.36 -17.30
CA ALA A 221 21.96 14.38 -16.83
C ALA A 221 20.53 14.77 -17.20
N ALA A 222 19.72 13.77 -17.56
CA ALA A 222 18.33 13.93 -17.91
C ALA A 222 17.41 13.54 -16.74
N THR A 223 16.27 14.22 -16.61
CA THR A 223 15.21 13.90 -15.67
C THR A 223 13.86 14.43 -16.17
N GLY A 224 12.81 14.16 -15.40
CA GLY A 224 11.44 14.52 -15.71
C GLY A 224 10.50 13.32 -15.58
N PRO A 225 9.18 13.53 -15.67
CA PRO A 225 8.21 12.48 -15.39
C PRO A 225 8.39 11.24 -16.28
N THR A 226 8.78 11.38 -17.54
CA THR A 226 8.92 10.23 -18.44
C THR A 226 10.22 9.47 -18.16
N PHE A 227 11.33 10.17 -17.95
CA PHE A 227 12.61 9.59 -17.53
C PHE A 227 12.47 8.85 -16.20
N LEU A 228 11.82 9.48 -15.22
CA LEU A 228 11.62 8.91 -13.89
C LEU A 228 10.74 7.66 -13.91
N ASN A 229 9.63 7.68 -14.64
CA ASN A 229 8.77 6.50 -14.81
C ASN A 229 9.49 5.36 -15.55
N ARG A 230 10.38 5.68 -16.49
CA ARG A 230 11.22 4.70 -17.18
C ARG A 230 12.24 4.09 -16.23
N ALA A 231 12.96 4.92 -15.47
CA ALA A 231 13.93 4.49 -14.47
C ALA A 231 13.30 3.54 -13.43
N MET A 232 12.11 3.88 -12.91
CA MET A 232 11.34 3.00 -12.03
C MET A 232 11.07 1.63 -12.66
N LYS A 233 10.60 1.61 -13.92
CA LYS A 233 10.29 0.36 -14.62
C LYS A 233 11.55 -0.49 -14.81
N GLU A 234 12.67 0.13 -15.18
CA GLU A 234 13.93 -0.56 -15.39
C GLU A 234 14.49 -1.14 -14.09
N THR A 235 14.44 -0.37 -12.99
CA THR A 235 14.77 -0.88 -11.65
C THR A 235 13.87 -2.06 -11.29
N LEU A 236 12.55 -1.93 -11.49
CA LEU A 236 11.61 -3.00 -11.18
C LEU A 236 11.96 -4.28 -11.95
N ILE A 237 12.22 -4.19 -13.26
CA ILE A 237 12.62 -5.33 -14.10
C ILE A 237 13.93 -5.97 -13.61
N HIS A 238 14.91 -5.15 -13.23
CA HIS A 238 16.20 -5.66 -12.72
C HIS A 238 16.06 -6.29 -11.33
N GLU A 239 15.09 -5.87 -10.52
CA GLU A 239 14.81 -6.43 -9.19
C GLU A 239 13.86 -7.64 -9.24
N VAL A 240 13.14 -7.88 -10.35
CA VAL A 240 12.25 -9.06 -10.51
C VAL A 240 12.94 -10.38 -10.16
N PRO A 241 14.16 -10.70 -10.65
CA PRO A 241 14.78 -12.00 -10.35
C PRO A 241 15.07 -12.18 -8.86
N ILE A 242 15.52 -11.13 -8.17
CA ILE A 242 15.79 -11.17 -6.73
C ILE A 242 14.47 -11.33 -5.95
N HIS A 243 13.42 -10.64 -6.39
CA HIS A 243 12.09 -10.79 -5.82
C HIS A 243 11.50 -12.18 -6.08
N GLU A 244 11.65 -12.76 -7.26
CA GLU A 244 11.17 -14.09 -7.59
C GLU A 244 11.89 -15.17 -6.77
N ILE A 245 13.22 -15.07 -6.64
CA ILE A 245 14.03 -15.94 -5.79
C ILE A 245 13.58 -15.85 -4.32
N SER A 246 13.42 -14.63 -3.79
CA SER A 246 13.08 -14.45 -2.37
C SER A 246 11.61 -14.76 -2.03
N THR A 247 10.66 -14.50 -2.92
CA THR A 247 9.22 -14.67 -2.63
C THR A 247 8.68 -16.06 -2.96
N LEU A 248 9.27 -16.76 -3.93
CA LEU A 248 8.80 -18.08 -4.35
C LEU A 248 9.70 -19.19 -3.81
N TRP A 249 11.02 -19.11 -4.02
CA TRP A 249 11.92 -20.23 -3.72
C TRP A 249 12.24 -20.36 -2.23
N LEU A 250 12.31 -19.25 -1.48
CA LEU A 250 12.58 -19.31 -0.04
C LEU A 250 11.41 -19.94 0.74
N PRO A 251 10.13 -19.51 0.60
CA PRO A 251 9.01 -20.19 1.23
C PRO A 251 8.87 -21.64 0.77
N PHE A 252 9.13 -21.91 -0.51
CA PHE A 252 9.15 -23.26 -1.06
C PHE A 252 10.20 -24.16 -0.37
N GLY A 253 11.41 -23.63 -0.14
CA GLY A 253 12.47 -24.33 0.59
C GLY A 253 12.11 -24.59 2.06
N ILE A 254 11.54 -23.60 2.75
CA ILE A 254 11.07 -23.74 4.14
C ILE A 254 9.96 -24.80 4.22
N LEU A 255 9.00 -24.76 3.30
CA LEU A 255 7.92 -25.73 3.25
C LEU A 255 8.44 -27.13 2.94
N GLY A 256 9.38 -27.26 2.00
CA GLY A 256 10.08 -28.51 1.71
C GLY A 256 10.80 -29.07 2.93
N TYR A 257 11.49 -28.23 3.70
CA TYR A 257 12.12 -28.60 4.97
C TYR A 257 11.10 -29.09 6.01
N ARG A 258 9.96 -28.41 6.15
CA ARG A 258 8.91 -28.78 7.12
C ARG A 258 8.19 -30.08 6.75
N LEU A 259 7.89 -30.27 5.46
CA LEU A 259 7.18 -31.45 4.96
C LEU A 259 8.09 -32.67 4.81
N GLN A 260 9.39 -32.48 4.55
CA GLN A 260 10.37 -33.55 4.30
C GLN A 260 9.95 -34.56 3.21
N SER A 261 9.04 -34.17 2.32
CA SER A 261 8.63 -34.97 1.15
C SER A 261 8.45 -34.06 -0.04
N PHE A 262 9.18 -34.38 -1.13
CA PHE A 262 9.09 -33.65 -2.40
C PHE A 262 7.74 -33.86 -3.09
N ARG A 263 7.05 -34.98 -2.82
CA ARG A 263 5.76 -35.30 -3.45
C ARG A 263 4.67 -34.34 -2.98
N LEU A 264 4.54 -34.13 -1.67
CA LEU A 264 3.60 -33.17 -1.09
C LEU A 264 3.88 -31.73 -1.55
N LEU A 265 5.14 -31.41 -1.79
CA LEU A 265 5.56 -30.10 -2.27
C LEU A 265 5.05 -29.80 -3.70
N MET A 266 4.95 -30.82 -4.56
CA MET A 266 4.34 -30.68 -5.90
C MET A 266 2.86 -30.27 -5.84
N VAL A 267 2.12 -30.66 -4.81
CA VAL A 267 0.71 -30.25 -4.64
C VAL A 267 0.59 -28.73 -4.56
N VAL A 268 1.55 -28.08 -3.90
CA VAL A 268 1.57 -26.63 -3.75
C VAL A 268 1.92 -25.94 -5.06
N LEU A 269 2.89 -26.47 -5.81
CA LEU A 269 3.24 -25.96 -7.14
C LEU A 269 2.09 -26.07 -8.14
N CYS A 270 1.22 -27.07 -8.01
CA CYS A 270 0.04 -27.21 -8.85
C CYS A 270 -1.11 -26.30 -8.40
N SER A 271 -1.38 -26.22 -7.10
CA SER A 271 -2.51 -25.46 -6.54
C SER A 271 -2.33 -23.94 -6.63
N MET A 272 -1.10 -23.44 -6.44
CA MET A 272 -0.79 -22.00 -6.49
C MET A 272 -1.16 -21.33 -7.84
N PRO A 273 -0.68 -21.80 -9.01
CA PRO A 273 -1.01 -21.17 -10.29
C PRO A 273 -2.51 -21.28 -10.61
N ILE A 274 -3.16 -22.39 -10.22
CA ILE A 274 -4.61 -22.56 -10.34
C ILE A 274 -5.33 -21.47 -9.53
N SER A 275 -4.94 -21.27 -8.27
CA SER A 275 -5.48 -20.23 -7.39
C SER A 275 -5.30 -18.81 -7.95
N ILE A 276 -4.11 -18.52 -8.51
CA ILE A 276 -3.81 -17.22 -9.15
C ILE A 276 -4.71 -17.00 -10.36
N LEU A 277 -4.79 -17.96 -11.29
CA LEU A 277 -5.59 -17.83 -12.51
C LEU A 277 -7.07 -17.64 -12.21
N ILE A 278 -7.61 -18.39 -11.25
CA ILE A 278 -9.01 -18.26 -10.85
C ILE A 278 -9.26 -16.91 -10.19
N SER A 279 -8.40 -16.50 -9.26
CA SER A 279 -8.54 -15.22 -8.56
C SER A 279 -8.48 -14.03 -9.51
N PHE A 280 -7.53 -14.03 -10.45
CA PHE A 280 -7.42 -12.98 -11.47
C PHE A 280 -8.58 -13.03 -12.47
N GLY A 281 -9.01 -14.22 -12.90
CA GLY A 281 -10.13 -14.36 -13.81
C GLY A 281 -11.47 -13.95 -13.20
N CYS A 282 -11.71 -14.27 -11.93
CA CYS A 282 -12.88 -13.77 -11.21
C CYS A 282 -12.85 -12.24 -11.07
N MET A 283 -11.67 -11.68 -10.76
CA MET A 283 -11.49 -10.24 -10.64
C MET A 283 -11.71 -9.49 -11.96
N TYR A 284 -11.52 -10.13 -13.12
CA TYR A 284 -11.89 -9.55 -14.41
C TYR A 284 -13.38 -9.22 -14.49
N PHE A 285 -14.27 -10.11 -14.04
CA PHE A 285 -15.71 -9.82 -14.06
C PHE A 285 -16.10 -8.69 -13.10
N VAL A 286 -15.37 -8.58 -11.98
CA VAL A 286 -15.51 -7.45 -11.04
C VAL A 286 -14.99 -6.15 -11.66
N SER A 287 -13.95 -6.22 -12.49
CA SER A 287 -13.37 -5.05 -13.16
C SER A 287 -14.28 -4.44 -14.24
N LEU A 288 -15.23 -5.21 -14.76
CA LEU A 288 -16.27 -4.70 -15.67
C LEU A 288 -17.16 -3.64 -15.00
N HIS A 289 -17.30 -3.70 -13.67
CA HIS A 289 -18.14 -2.79 -12.89
C HIS A 289 -17.31 -1.78 -12.08
N THR A 290 -16.03 -2.05 -11.86
CA THR A 290 -15.15 -1.23 -11.01
C THR A 290 -13.77 -1.06 -11.63
N SER A 291 -13.23 0.15 -11.60
CA SER A 291 -11.86 0.39 -12.09
C SER A 291 -10.83 -0.32 -11.20
N VAL A 292 -9.99 -1.16 -11.81
CA VAL A 292 -8.89 -1.86 -11.12
C VAL A 292 -7.56 -1.21 -11.43
N ILE A 293 -6.82 -0.85 -10.39
CA ILE A 293 -5.48 -0.27 -10.52
C ILE A 293 -4.40 -1.36 -10.56
N MET A 294 -3.31 -1.12 -11.28
CA MET A 294 -2.21 -2.07 -11.44
C MET A 294 -1.60 -2.53 -10.11
N TYR A 295 -1.52 -1.63 -9.13
CA TYR A 295 -1.03 -1.97 -7.80
C TYR A 295 -1.92 -3.00 -7.07
N ALA A 296 -3.23 -3.00 -7.33
CA ALA A 296 -4.13 -4.00 -6.75
C ALA A 296 -3.81 -5.40 -7.28
N LEU A 297 -3.42 -5.52 -8.55
CA LEU A 297 -3.00 -6.80 -9.14
C LEU A 297 -1.69 -7.32 -8.53
N MET A 298 -0.71 -6.43 -8.30
CA MET A 298 0.54 -6.79 -7.62
C MET A 298 0.25 -7.33 -6.20
N MET A 299 -0.65 -6.66 -5.47
CA MET A 299 -1.10 -7.11 -4.16
C MET A 299 -1.84 -8.45 -4.22
N MET A 300 -2.72 -8.65 -5.20
CA MET A 300 -3.40 -9.94 -5.40
C MET A 300 -2.40 -11.07 -5.61
N LEU A 301 -1.39 -10.87 -6.45
CA LEU A 301 -0.37 -11.88 -6.70
C LEU A 301 0.41 -12.21 -5.42
N MET A 302 0.86 -11.18 -4.70
CA MET A 302 1.61 -11.33 -3.45
C MET A 302 0.79 -12.10 -2.39
N LEU A 303 -0.44 -11.66 -2.14
CA LEU A 303 -1.32 -12.30 -1.17
C LEU A 303 -1.71 -13.71 -1.60
N CYS A 304 -2.04 -13.94 -2.87
CA CYS A 304 -2.43 -15.26 -3.36
C CYS A 304 -1.30 -16.28 -3.20
N THR A 305 -0.07 -15.89 -3.51
CA THR A 305 1.12 -16.73 -3.32
C THR A 305 1.35 -17.02 -1.83
N ALA A 306 1.28 -16.01 -0.96
CA ALA A 306 1.44 -16.18 0.49
C ALA A 306 0.39 -17.13 1.08
N LEU A 307 -0.90 -16.89 0.79
CA LEU A 307 -2.00 -17.74 1.25
C LEU A 307 -1.90 -19.16 0.67
N SER A 308 -1.37 -19.32 -0.54
CA SER A 308 -1.16 -20.65 -1.12
C SER A 308 -0.16 -21.45 -0.29
N PHE A 309 0.99 -20.85 0.08
CA PHE A 309 1.97 -21.52 0.93
C PHE A 309 1.43 -21.80 2.34
N ASP A 310 0.81 -20.81 2.99
CA ASP A 310 0.34 -20.93 4.38
C ASP A 310 -0.76 -21.99 4.50
N TYR A 311 -1.77 -21.93 3.62
CA TYR A 311 -2.91 -22.85 3.68
C TYR A 311 -2.50 -24.28 3.31
N SER A 312 -1.58 -24.43 2.35
CA SER A 312 -0.99 -25.74 2.06
C SER A 312 -0.14 -26.24 3.21
N LEU A 313 0.63 -25.40 3.91
CA LEU A 313 1.43 -25.81 5.06
C LEU A 313 0.56 -26.42 6.16
N PHE A 314 -0.53 -25.75 6.56
CA PHE A 314 -1.44 -26.26 7.61
C PHE A 314 -2.14 -27.55 7.19
N THR A 315 -2.61 -27.62 5.94
CA THR A 315 -3.34 -28.78 5.43
C THR A 315 -2.42 -29.98 5.25
N LEU A 316 -1.27 -29.81 4.58
CA LEU A 316 -0.35 -30.90 4.28
C LEU A 316 0.40 -31.40 5.51
N THR A 317 0.74 -30.51 6.45
CA THR A 317 1.37 -30.91 7.71
C THR A 317 0.43 -31.79 8.53
N ARG A 318 -0.85 -31.41 8.64
CA ARG A 318 -1.84 -32.20 9.38
C ARG A 318 -2.13 -33.53 8.70
N PHE A 319 -2.25 -33.53 7.36
CA PHE A 319 -2.38 -34.76 6.60
C PHE A 319 -1.19 -35.71 6.86
N LYS A 320 0.04 -35.20 6.81
CA LYS A 320 1.24 -35.96 7.14
C LYS A 320 1.20 -36.50 8.57
N GLU A 321 0.81 -35.68 9.55
CA GLU A 321 0.68 -36.12 10.94
C GLU A 321 -0.30 -37.28 11.07
N GLU A 322 -1.50 -37.18 10.51
CA GLU A 322 -2.50 -38.26 10.59
C GLU A 322 -2.03 -39.55 9.90
N ARG A 323 -1.34 -39.45 8.75
CA ARG A 323 -0.73 -40.62 8.09
C ARG A 323 0.35 -41.27 8.96
N LEU A 324 1.21 -40.48 9.58
CA LEU A 324 2.23 -40.99 10.52
C LEU A 324 1.63 -41.63 11.77
N HIS A 325 0.42 -41.26 12.18
CA HIS A 325 -0.32 -41.91 13.26
C HIS A 325 -1.04 -43.20 12.82
N GLY A 326 -0.86 -43.62 11.56
CA GLY A 326 -1.44 -44.85 11.00
C GLY A 326 -2.86 -44.70 10.46
N ALA A 327 -3.40 -43.47 10.33
CA ALA A 327 -4.73 -43.28 9.79
C ALA A 327 -4.77 -43.63 8.29
N ASN A 328 -5.82 -44.32 7.85
CA ASN A 328 -6.07 -44.60 6.45
C ASN A 328 -6.23 -43.30 5.63
N MET A 329 -5.97 -43.36 4.32
CA MET A 329 -5.96 -42.16 3.46
C MET A 329 -7.24 -41.32 3.57
N LYS A 330 -8.40 -42.00 3.58
CA LYS A 330 -9.71 -41.36 3.72
C LYS A 330 -9.86 -40.66 5.06
N ASP A 331 -9.49 -41.33 6.15
CA ASP A 331 -9.66 -40.83 7.51
C ASP A 331 -8.67 -39.70 7.82
N ALA A 332 -7.44 -39.79 7.27
CA ALA A 332 -6.44 -38.75 7.35
C ALA A 332 -6.92 -37.46 6.65
N ILE A 333 -7.49 -37.58 5.45
CA ILE A 333 -8.04 -36.43 4.70
C ILE A 333 -9.28 -35.86 5.42
N HIS A 334 -10.18 -36.72 5.90
CA HIS A 334 -11.37 -36.30 6.64
C HIS A 334 -10.98 -35.50 7.90
N THR A 335 -10.08 -36.06 8.73
CA THR A 335 -9.59 -35.41 9.95
C THR A 335 -8.86 -34.10 9.63
N THR A 336 -8.08 -34.07 8.55
CA THR A 336 -7.39 -32.85 8.08
C THR A 336 -8.37 -31.74 7.73
N ILE A 337 -9.44 -32.05 6.98
CA ILE A 337 -10.46 -31.07 6.61
C ILE A 337 -11.24 -30.59 7.84
N VAL A 338 -11.61 -31.51 8.74
CA VAL A 338 -12.38 -31.15 9.95
C VAL A 338 -11.58 -30.26 10.89
N GLN A 339 -10.28 -30.52 11.06
CA GLN A 339 -9.44 -29.79 12.02
C GLN A 339 -8.70 -28.61 11.39
N SER A 340 -7.80 -28.87 10.44
CA SER A 340 -7.02 -27.81 9.78
C SER A 340 -7.86 -26.99 8.81
N GLY A 341 -8.85 -27.60 8.17
CA GLY A 341 -9.76 -26.88 7.28
C GLY A 341 -10.53 -25.79 8.01
N HIS A 342 -11.05 -26.07 9.21
CA HIS A 342 -11.70 -25.05 10.02
C HIS A 342 -10.77 -23.85 10.33
N VAL A 343 -9.52 -24.11 10.73
CA VAL A 343 -8.53 -23.06 11.03
C VAL A 343 -8.25 -22.18 9.82
N VAL A 344 -8.09 -22.77 8.64
CA VAL A 344 -7.81 -22.02 7.41
C VAL A 344 -9.02 -21.22 6.93
N VAL A 345 -10.25 -21.76 7.02
CA VAL A 345 -11.48 -20.99 6.72
C VAL A 345 -11.60 -19.78 7.64
N VAL A 346 -11.42 -19.97 8.95
CA VAL A 346 -11.50 -18.87 9.93
C VAL A 346 -10.44 -17.81 9.63
N SER A 347 -9.18 -18.21 9.38
CA SER A 347 -8.09 -17.30 9.04
C SER A 347 -8.42 -16.44 7.81
N GLY A 348 -8.89 -17.06 6.73
CA GLY A 348 -9.23 -16.33 5.52
C GLY A 348 -10.49 -15.48 5.64
N LEU A 349 -11.48 -15.89 6.46
CA LEU A 349 -12.65 -15.06 6.77
C LEU A 349 -12.24 -13.81 7.56
N VAL A 350 -11.37 -13.94 8.56
CA VAL A 350 -10.85 -12.79 9.32
C VAL A 350 -10.14 -11.81 8.39
N LEU A 351 -9.30 -12.30 7.47
CA LEU A 351 -8.62 -11.45 6.49
C LEU A 351 -9.61 -10.76 5.53
N THR A 352 -10.63 -11.50 5.07
CA THR A 352 -11.69 -10.96 4.21
C THR A 352 -12.47 -9.86 4.92
N ILE A 353 -12.84 -10.05 6.19
CA ILE A 353 -13.54 -9.04 7.00
C ILE A 353 -12.66 -7.81 7.22
N ALA A 354 -11.37 -7.98 7.48
CA ALA A 354 -10.43 -6.87 7.66
C ALA A 354 -10.32 -6.00 6.39
N TYR A 355 -10.17 -6.60 5.21
CA TYR A 355 -10.17 -5.86 3.95
C TYR A 355 -11.55 -5.29 3.61
N ALA A 356 -12.64 -6.00 3.93
CA ALA A 356 -13.99 -5.51 3.72
C ALA A 356 -14.28 -4.26 4.56
N ALA A 357 -13.80 -4.19 5.80
CA ALA A 357 -13.93 -3.01 6.65
C ALA A 357 -13.25 -1.76 6.05
N MET A 358 -12.17 -1.96 5.29
CA MET A 358 -11.45 -0.88 4.61
C MET A 358 -12.16 -0.37 3.33
N LEU A 359 -13.24 -1.02 2.87
CA LEU A 359 -14.01 -0.58 1.70
C LEU A 359 -14.70 0.78 1.87
N VAL A 360 -14.83 1.27 3.11
CA VAL A 360 -15.37 2.59 3.44
C VAL A 360 -14.44 3.71 2.95
N LEU A 361 -13.15 3.41 2.73
CA LEU A 361 -12.17 4.40 2.25
C LEU A 361 -12.37 4.73 0.76
N PRO A 362 -12.38 6.02 0.37
CA PRO A 362 -12.58 6.43 -1.01
C PRO A 362 -11.33 6.24 -1.89
N GLY A 363 -11.54 6.32 -3.22
CA GLY A 363 -10.47 6.35 -4.21
C GLY A 363 -9.81 5.00 -4.47
N ALA A 364 -8.49 5.01 -4.67
CA ALA A 364 -7.70 3.83 -5.02
C ALA A 364 -7.81 2.69 -3.97
N PHE A 365 -7.97 3.02 -2.69
CA PHE A 365 -8.10 2.06 -1.59
C PHE A 365 -9.28 1.10 -1.75
N LYS A 366 -10.41 1.58 -2.27
CA LYS A 366 -11.58 0.73 -2.53
C LYS A 366 -11.25 -0.37 -3.54
N SER A 367 -10.56 -0.03 -4.63
CA SER A 367 -10.13 -0.97 -5.66
C SER A 367 -9.19 -2.05 -5.09
N PHE A 368 -8.24 -1.64 -4.25
CA PHE A 368 -7.35 -2.55 -3.53
C PHE A 368 -8.12 -3.55 -2.66
N CYS A 369 -9.08 -3.07 -1.86
CA CYS A 369 -9.80 -3.91 -0.91
C CYS A 369 -10.73 -4.90 -1.62
N ILE A 370 -11.40 -4.48 -2.71
CA ILE A 370 -12.23 -5.39 -3.53
C ILE A 370 -11.37 -6.50 -4.14
N ALA A 371 -10.23 -6.13 -4.71
CA ALA A 371 -9.28 -7.08 -5.29
C ALA A 371 -8.77 -8.10 -4.27
N ALA A 372 -8.40 -7.62 -3.07
CA ALA A 372 -7.97 -8.49 -1.98
C ALA A 372 -9.08 -9.45 -1.54
N CYS A 373 -10.29 -8.96 -1.27
CA CYS A 373 -11.42 -9.80 -0.86
C CYS A 373 -11.75 -10.88 -1.90
N SER A 374 -11.85 -10.49 -3.18
CA SER A 374 -12.14 -11.42 -4.27
C SER A 374 -11.09 -12.53 -4.34
N MET A 375 -9.81 -12.17 -4.25
CA MET A 375 -8.71 -13.14 -4.32
C MET A 375 -8.68 -14.06 -3.09
N ILE A 376 -8.91 -13.55 -1.87
CA ILE A 376 -8.92 -14.38 -0.65
C ILE A 376 -10.01 -15.44 -0.73
N ILE A 377 -11.23 -15.05 -1.14
CA ILE A 377 -12.38 -15.97 -1.25
C ILE A 377 -12.11 -17.04 -2.31
N CYS A 378 -11.61 -16.66 -3.49
CA CYS A 378 -11.24 -17.61 -4.54
C CYS A 378 -10.14 -18.56 -4.08
N SER A 379 -9.09 -18.04 -3.45
CA SER A 379 -7.96 -18.83 -2.96
C SER A 379 -8.37 -19.82 -1.86
N LEU A 380 -9.22 -19.40 -0.91
CA LEU A 380 -9.82 -20.31 0.07
C LEU A 380 -10.58 -21.45 -0.59
N GLY A 381 -11.43 -21.13 -1.58
CA GLY A 381 -12.21 -22.13 -2.30
C GLY A 381 -11.33 -23.18 -2.97
N VAL A 382 -10.28 -22.75 -3.67
CA VAL A 382 -9.30 -23.64 -4.31
C VAL A 382 -8.55 -24.46 -3.26
N GLN A 383 -7.98 -23.83 -2.23
CA GLN A 383 -7.15 -24.52 -1.25
C GLN A 383 -7.94 -25.53 -0.40
N MET A 384 -9.20 -25.24 -0.09
CA MET A 384 -10.07 -26.14 0.67
C MET A 384 -10.56 -27.36 -0.10
N THR A 385 -10.67 -27.25 -1.42
CA THR A 385 -11.33 -28.29 -2.23
C THR A 385 -10.35 -28.99 -3.15
N PHE A 386 -9.47 -28.26 -3.84
CA PHE A 386 -8.50 -28.82 -4.77
C PHE A 386 -7.40 -29.61 -4.05
N VAL A 387 -6.77 -29.03 -3.03
CA VAL A 387 -5.64 -29.69 -2.32
C VAL A 387 -6.05 -31.04 -1.72
N PRO A 388 -7.15 -31.15 -0.94
CA PRO A 388 -7.56 -32.45 -0.42
C PRO A 388 -8.02 -33.42 -1.51
N SER A 389 -8.59 -32.93 -2.62
CA SER A 389 -8.97 -33.79 -3.76
C SER A 389 -7.76 -34.38 -4.47
N VAL A 390 -6.67 -33.61 -4.61
CA VAL A 390 -5.41 -34.10 -5.17
C VAL A 390 -4.83 -35.22 -4.30
N LEU A 391 -4.81 -35.04 -2.97
CA LEU A 391 -4.38 -36.08 -2.03
C LEU A 391 -5.26 -37.33 -2.10
N ALA A 392 -6.58 -37.17 -2.24
CA ALA A 392 -7.52 -38.28 -2.30
C ALA A 392 -7.41 -39.12 -3.58
N VAL A 393 -7.10 -38.49 -4.72
CA VAL A 393 -7.02 -39.17 -6.03
C VAL A 393 -5.65 -39.78 -6.29
N PHE A 394 -4.59 -39.21 -5.70
CA PHE A 394 -3.22 -39.66 -5.92
C PHE A 394 -2.56 -40.18 -4.63
N PRO A 395 -2.86 -41.43 -4.21
CA PRO A 395 -2.34 -42.00 -2.97
C PRO A 395 -0.82 -42.03 -2.85
N TRP A 396 -0.13 -42.16 -3.98
CA TRP A 396 1.34 -42.18 -4.03
C TRP A 396 2.01 -40.92 -3.48
N LEU A 397 1.28 -39.79 -3.36
CA LEU A 397 1.80 -38.58 -2.72
C LEU A 397 1.93 -38.71 -1.19
N GLY A 398 1.14 -39.59 -0.57
CA GLY A 398 1.20 -39.89 0.87
C GLY A 398 1.91 -41.21 1.21
N ALA A 399 2.33 -41.98 0.20
CA ALA A 399 2.87 -43.33 0.35
C ALA A 399 4.16 -43.42 1.19
N ASP A 400 4.91 -42.32 1.29
CA ASP A 400 6.12 -42.26 2.14
C ASP A 400 5.80 -42.46 3.64
N PHE A 401 4.52 -42.39 4.02
CA PHE A 401 4.03 -42.43 5.40
C PHE A 401 3.07 -43.59 5.66
N ASP A 402 2.98 -44.55 4.74
CA ASP A 402 2.13 -45.73 4.92
C ASP A 402 2.71 -46.61 6.03
N PRO A 403 1.90 -47.13 6.97
CA PRO A 403 2.37 -48.12 7.92
C PRO A 403 2.88 -49.34 7.13
N PRO A 404 4.01 -49.95 7.54
CA PRO A 404 4.60 -51.07 6.81
C PRO A 404 3.56 -52.18 6.59
N ASP A 405 3.51 -52.70 5.35
CA ASP A 405 2.56 -53.70 4.88
C ASP A 405 2.41 -54.86 5.89
N GLY A 406 1.31 -54.84 6.65
CA GLY A 406 1.13 -55.77 7.76
C GLY A 406 -0.16 -55.58 8.58
N VAL A 407 -0.86 -54.45 8.43
CA VAL A 407 -2.18 -54.25 9.05
C VAL A 407 -3.23 -54.13 7.94
N HIS A 408 -3.50 -55.26 7.29
CA HIS A 408 -4.78 -55.44 6.62
C HIS A 408 -5.82 -55.67 7.72
N ASP A 409 -6.67 -54.68 7.92
CA ASP A 409 -7.82 -54.76 8.81
C ASP A 409 -8.86 -55.72 8.19
N GLU A 410 -8.69 -57.03 8.42
CA GLU A 410 -9.79 -57.97 8.29
C GLU A 410 -10.76 -57.74 9.46
N GLY A 411 -11.90 -57.10 9.20
CA GLY A 411 -12.76 -56.69 10.31
C GLY A 411 -14.16 -56.17 9.99
N LEU A 412 -14.84 -56.65 8.95
CA LEU A 412 -16.32 -56.64 8.89
C LEU A 412 -16.78 -58.02 8.40
N GLY A 413 -17.31 -58.82 9.33
CA GLY A 413 -17.32 -60.27 9.25
C GLY A 413 -18.35 -60.93 8.34
N HIS A 414 -18.08 -62.21 8.07
CA HIS A 414 -19.09 -63.26 7.98
C HIS A 414 -18.40 -64.61 8.27
N GLY A 415 -18.88 -65.34 9.28
CA GLY A 415 -18.33 -66.63 9.66
C GLY A 415 -18.65 -67.74 8.66
N ASN A 416 -17.73 -68.69 8.50
CA ASN A 416 -17.93 -70.11 8.84
C ASN A 416 -16.67 -70.96 8.53
N ASP A 417 -16.48 -71.90 9.44
CA ASP A 417 -15.80 -73.20 9.36
C ASP A 417 -14.26 -73.35 9.49
N PRO A 418 -13.79 -74.40 10.22
CA PRO A 418 -12.38 -74.64 10.52
C PRO A 418 -11.80 -75.80 9.72
N GLU A 419 -10.53 -75.72 9.28
CA GLU A 419 -9.63 -76.89 9.23
C GLU A 419 -8.21 -76.52 8.75
N GLY A 420 -7.22 -77.14 9.41
CA GLY A 420 -5.99 -77.63 8.80
C GLY A 420 -4.98 -76.62 8.23
N ASP A 421 -3.81 -76.51 8.84
CA ASP A 421 -2.68 -77.40 8.50
C ASP A 421 -1.34 -76.81 8.96
N LYS A 422 -0.48 -77.71 9.37
CA LYS A 422 0.85 -77.51 9.95
C LYS A 422 1.84 -77.11 8.85
N ARG A 423 2.74 -76.17 9.15
CA ARG A 423 4.15 -76.34 8.75
C ARG A 423 5.14 -75.62 9.66
N LYS A 424 5.90 -76.45 10.36
CA LYS A 424 7.21 -76.17 10.96
C LYS A 424 8.21 -75.74 9.89
N VAL A 425 9.02 -74.72 10.16
CA VAL A 425 10.46 -74.64 9.85
C VAL A 425 11.08 -73.78 10.97
N ILE A 426 11.59 -74.43 12.02
CA ILE A 426 13.01 -74.63 12.34
C ILE A 426 13.68 -73.34 12.83
N LEU A 427 13.95 -73.40 14.13
CA LEU A 427 14.77 -72.51 14.95
C LEU A 427 16.21 -72.50 14.45
N ASP A 428 16.88 -71.36 14.59
CA ASP A 428 18.16 -71.35 15.27
C ASP A 428 18.13 -70.28 16.36
N GLU A 429 18.38 -70.75 17.57
CA GLU A 429 18.49 -70.02 18.81
C GLU A 429 19.83 -69.27 18.83
N ASP A 430 19.83 -68.03 19.31
CA ASP A 430 20.86 -67.62 20.26
C ASP A 430 20.34 -66.51 21.18
N GLN A 431 20.38 -66.83 22.48
CA GLN A 431 20.41 -65.94 23.66
C GLN A 431 19.10 -65.32 24.20
N LYS A 432 18.49 -66.05 25.15
CA LYS A 432 18.27 -65.71 26.59
C LYS A 432 18.49 -64.24 27.01
N GLU A 433 17.73 -63.60 27.89
CA GLU A 433 16.89 -64.05 29.02
C GLU A 433 16.00 -62.87 29.49
N ASP A 434 14.83 -63.21 30.03
CA ASP A 434 14.03 -62.50 31.05
C ASP A 434 13.52 -61.05 30.84
N GLN A 435 12.22 -60.91 30.53
CA GLN A 435 11.32 -60.11 31.36
C GLN A 435 9.83 -60.46 31.17
N LEU A 436 9.34 -61.14 32.21
CA LEU A 436 7.98 -61.25 32.77
C LEU A 436 6.82 -60.58 32.02
N PHE A 437 5.89 -61.44 31.59
CA PHE A 437 4.51 -61.15 31.17
C PHE A 437 3.67 -60.52 32.30
N ASP A 438 2.81 -59.56 31.95
CA ASP A 438 1.44 -59.50 32.46
C ASP A 438 0.48 -59.09 31.32
N PRO A 439 -0.66 -59.79 31.11
CA PRO A 439 -1.60 -59.51 30.03
C PRO A 439 -2.86 -58.79 30.54
N VAL A 440 -3.29 -57.69 29.92
CA VAL A 440 -4.65 -57.16 30.13
C VAL A 440 -5.25 -56.59 28.84
N HIS A 441 -6.25 -57.30 28.32
CA HIS A 441 -7.29 -56.75 27.45
C HIS A 441 -8.01 -55.58 28.14
N GLY A 442 -8.23 -54.45 27.46
CA GLY A 442 -9.15 -53.43 27.97
C GLY A 442 -9.27 -52.15 27.16
N SER A 443 -10.34 -52.08 26.35
CA SER A 443 -11.07 -50.87 25.93
C SER A 443 -10.32 -49.76 25.16
N HIS A 444 -10.85 -49.43 23.97
CA HIS A 444 -10.73 -48.10 23.38
C HIS A 444 -11.38 -47.06 24.32
N SER A 445 -10.64 -46.64 25.34
CA SER A 445 -10.94 -45.41 26.07
C SER A 445 -10.49 -44.23 25.21
N PRO A 446 -11.30 -43.16 25.05
CA PRO A 446 -10.82 -41.95 24.38
C PRO A 446 -9.62 -41.44 25.18
N LYS A 447 -8.42 -41.51 24.58
CA LYS A 447 -7.19 -40.96 25.19
C LYS A 447 -7.53 -39.58 25.73
N SER A 448 -7.39 -39.41 27.05
CA SER A 448 -7.70 -38.14 27.70
C SER A 448 -6.97 -37.00 26.97
N PRO A 449 -7.55 -35.79 26.89
CA PRO A 449 -6.90 -34.65 26.25
C PRO A 449 -5.46 -34.43 26.77
N LEU A 450 -5.22 -34.77 28.05
CA LEU A 450 -3.93 -34.71 28.72
C LEU A 450 -2.88 -35.68 28.16
N ALA A 451 -3.26 -36.90 27.74
CA ALA A 451 -2.31 -37.87 27.19
C ALA A 451 -1.70 -37.40 25.84
N LYS A 452 -2.42 -36.57 25.07
CA LYS A 452 -1.87 -35.93 23.86
C LYS A 452 -0.86 -34.82 24.20
N VAL A 453 -1.00 -34.18 25.36
CA VAL A 453 -0.12 -33.09 25.81
C VAL A 453 1.19 -33.63 26.39
N GLU A 454 1.19 -34.82 26.98
CA GLU A 454 2.40 -35.45 27.55
C GLU A 454 3.54 -35.62 26.55
N ALA A 455 3.24 -35.94 25.28
CA ALA A 455 4.25 -36.06 24.21
C ALA A 455 4.95 -34.72 23.88
N PHE A 456 4.29 -33.59 24.11
CA PHE A 456 4.82 -32.25 23.84
C PHE A 456 5.36 -31.53 25.08
N ARG A 457 5.20 -32.13 26.26
CA ARG A 457 5.60 -31.57 27.57
C ARG A 457 7.11 -31.31 27.70
N HIS A 458 7.92 -31.90 26.82
CA HIS A 458 9.39 -31.73 26.80
C HIS A 458 9.91 -30.83 25.66
N GLY A 459 9.02 -30.16 24.92
CA GLY A 459 9.42 -29.27 23.84
C GLY A 459 9.93 -27.91 24.35
N ILE A 460 10.92 -27.32 23.65
CA ILE A 460 11.45 -25.98 23.94
C ILE A 460 10.31 -24.94 24.03
N TYR A 461 9.29 -25.04 23.16
CA TYR A 461 8.12 -24.15 23.19
C TYR A 461 7.23 -24.34 24.42
N TYR A 462 7.10 -25.57 24.93
CA TYR A 462 6.33 -25.86 26.14
C TYR A 462 7.04 -25.31 27.37
N ASP A 463 8.35 -25.53 27.50
CA ASP A 463 9.17 -24.97 28.58
C ASP A 463 9.17 -23.44 28.57
N LEU A 464 9.27 -22.85 27.38
CA LEU A 464 9.22 -21.41 27.20
C LEU A 464 7.84 -20.85 27.60
N GLY A 465 6.75 -21.44 27.09
CA GLY A 465 5.38 -21.04 27.43
C GLY A 465 5.07 -21.21 28.93
N GLY A 466 5.52 -22.30 29.53
CA GLY A 466 5.41 -22.54 30.97
C GLY A 466 6.13 -21.47 31.80
N LYS A 467 7.35 -21.09 31.42
CA LYS A 467 8.09 -20.01 32.09
C LYS A 467 7.45 -18.64 31.88
N LEU A 468 6.92 -18.35 30.69
CA LEU A 468 6.26 -17.08 30.37
C LEU A 468 4.91 -16.89 31.08
N THR A 469 4.19 -17.98 31.35
CA THR A 469 2.88 -17.92 32.04
C THR A 469 3.01 -17.84 33.56
N GLN A 470 4.18 -18.14 34.12
CA GLN A 470 4.46 -18.03 35.55
C GLN A 470 4.78 -16.59 35.97
N PHE A 471 4.38 -16.24 37.18
CA PHE A 471 4.74 -14.96 37.79
C PHE A 471 6.23 -14.93 38.14
N PRO A 472 6.96 -13.83 37.86
CA PRO A 472 6.49 -12.52 37.40
C PRO A 472 6.51 -12.30 35.88
N LEU A 473 6.98 -13.28 35.10
CA LEU A 473 7.21 -13.13 33.66
C LEU A 473 5.93 -12.82 32.88
N ASN A 474 4.78 -13.36 33.32
CA ASN A 474 3.48 -13.10 32.70
C ASN A 474 3.06 -11.62 32.70
N ILE A 475 3.59 -10.79 33.61
CA ILE A 475 3.31 -9.35 33.68
C ILE A 475 4.50 -8.55 33.13
N VAL A 476 5.72 -8.95 33.49
CA VAL A 476 6.94 -8.24 33.08
C VAL A 476 7.12 -8.25 31.56
N VAL A 477 6.86 -9.37 30.90
CA VAL A 477 7.07 -9.48 29.44
C VAL A 477 6.07 -8.60 28.67
N PRO A 478 4.74 -8.66 28.89
CA PRO A 478 3.82 -7.75 28.22
C PRO A 478 4.11 -6.27 28.51
N LEU A 479 4.44 -5.91 29.76
CA LEU A 479 4.80 -4.53 30.10
C LEU A 479 6.05 -4.06 29.35
N LEU A 480 7.06 -4.92 29.23
CA LEU A 480 8.27 -4.63 28.44
C LEU A 480 7.91 -4.45 26.95
N VAL A 481 7.08 -5.34 26.38
CA VAL A 481 6.63 -5.22 24.99
C VAL A 481 5.89 -3.91 24.77
N TYR A 482 4.97 -3.52 25.67
CA TYR A 482 4.29 -2.22 25.61
C TYR A 482 5.27 -1.05 25.77
N ALA A 483 6.22 -1.14 26.70
CA ALA A 483 7.24 -0.10 26.90
C ALA A 483 8.14 0.08 25.67
N VAL A 484 8.43 -0.99 24.93
CA VAL A 484 9.24 -0.96 23.69
C VAL A 484 8.42 -0.51 22.48
N THR A 485 7.15 -0.94 22.38
CA THR A 485 6.27 -0.58 21.26
C THR A 485 5.67 0.81 21.39
N ALA A 486 5.54 1.37 22.59
CA ALA A 486 4.99 2.71 22.82
C ALA A 486 5.82 3.83 22.14
N PRO A 487 7.16 3.87 22.23
CA PRO A 487 7.97 4.82 21.46
C PRO A 487 7.81 4.67 19.94
N LEU A 488 7.65 3.43 19.46
CA LEU A 488 7.48 3.14 18.03
C LEU A 488 6.13 3.67 17.51
N THR A 489 5.05 3.42 18.26
CA THR A 489 3.71 3.95 17.95
C THR A 489 3.66 5.47 18.07
N MET A 490 4.34 6.07 19.05
CA MET A 490 4.48 7.54 19.13
C MET A 490 5.21 8.13 17.91
N ARG A 491 6.19 7.42 17.33
CA ARG A 491 6.79 7.86 16.06
C ARG A 491 5.81 7.79 14.89
N CYS A 492 4.92 6.81 14.86
CA CYS A 492 3.84 6.77 13.85
C CYS A 492 2.94 8.00 13.93
N ALA A 493 2.72 8.58 15.13
CA ALA A 493 1.97 9.83 15.28
C ALA A 493 2.68 11.06 14.67
N SER A 494 3.99 10.99 14.45
CA SER A 494 4.77 12.04 13.79
C SER A 494 4.81 11.93 12.25
N TYR A 495 4.07 10.97 11.69
CA TYR A 495 4.05 10.71 10.25
C TYR A 495 3.47 11.92 9.49
N ARG A 496 4.26 12.46 8.57
CA ARG A 496 3.81 13.51 7.64
C ARG A 496 3.50 12.88 6.30
N MET A 497 2.25 13.00 5.86
CA MET A 497 1.85 12.58 4.53
C MET A 497 2.28 13.65 3.50
N GLY A 498 2.85 13.20 2.39
CA GLY A 498 3.21 14.06 1.27
C GLY A 498 3.45 13.22 0.02
N HIS A 499 3.18 13.81 -1.14
CA HIS A 499 3.46 13.19 -2.43
C HIS A 499 4.59 13.97 -3.11
N ALA A 500 5.72 13.32 -3.37
CA ALA A 500 6.74 13.87 -4.25
C ALA A 500 7.03 12.84 -5.34
N TYR A 501 6.91 13.26 -6.60
CA TYR A 501 7.14 12.39 -7.76
C TYR A 501 8.52 11.75 -7.71
N GLU A 502 9.50 12.55 -7.30
CA GLU A 502 10.90 12.18 -7.26
C GLU A 502 11.11 11.01 -6.28
N LEU A 503 10.43 11.00 -5.12
CA LEU A 503 10.66 10.04 -4.02
C LEU A 503 10.29 8.59 -4.37
N GLN A 504 9.70 8.36 -5.54
CA GLN A 504 9.32 7.04 -6.02
C GLN A 504 10.50 6.27 -6.65
N VAL A 505 11.61 6.95 -6.97
CA VAL A 505 12.81 6.31 -7.55
C VAL A 505 13.84 6.02 -6.46
N PRO A 506 14.55 4.87 -6.53
CA PRO A 506 15.63 4.56 -5.61
C PRO A 506 16.68 5.67 -5.59
N ARG A 507 17.20 5.99 -4.39
CA ARG A 507 18.16 7.10 -4.19
C ARG A 507 19.48 6.94 -4.94
N GLY A 508 19.83 5.72 -5.35
CA GLY A 508 21.06 5.43 -6.09
C GLY A 508 20.99 5.72 -7.59
N ARG A 509 19.82 6.04 -8.15
CA ARG A 509 19.65 6.36 -9.57
C ARG A 509 20.05 7.81 -9.87
N LEU A 510 20.68 8.03 -11.03
CA LEU A 510 21.12 9.35 -11.48
C LEU A 510 19.94 10.30 -11.65
N GLU A 511 18.81 9.81 -12.18
CA GLU A 511 17.62 10.60 -12.46
C GLU A 511 17.02 11.25 -11.21
N TRP A 512 17.13 10.57 -10.05
CA TRP A 512 16.73 11.09 -8.74
C TRP A 512 17.68 12.20 -8.25
N ALA A 513 18.99 11.96 -8.32
CA ALA A 513 20.01 12.95 -7.93
C ALA A 513 19.89 14.22 -8.80
N THR A 514 19.61 14.05 -10.08
CA THR A 514 19.40 15.13 -11.04
C THR A 514 18.15 15.94 -10.75
N ALA A 515 17.02 15.30 -10.43
CA ALA A 515 15.81 16.01 -10.05
C ALA A 515 16.02 16.90 -8.81
N LEU A 516 16.68 16.34 -7.79
CA LEU A 516 16.99 17.08 -6.56
C LEU A 516 17.97 18.24 -6.82
N ARG A 517 18.96 18.04 -7.70
CA ARG A 517 19.89 19.09 -8.11
C ARG A 517 19.16 20.21 -8.85
N ILE A 518 18.25 19.91 -9.75
CA ILE A 518 17.45 20.94 -10.45
C ILE A 518 16.63 21.76 -9.45
N GLN A 519 16.01 21.12 -8.46
CA GLN A 519 15.25 21.84 -7.43
C GLN A 519 16.14 22.79 -6.60
N LYS A 520 17.40 22.40 -6.37
CA LYS A 520 18.39 23.21 -5.64
C LYS A 520 18.92 24.37 -6.49
N ASP A 521 19.29 24.11 -7.74
CA ASP A 521 19.97 25.07 -8.61
C ASP A 521 18.98 26.04 -9.28
N PHE A 522 17.71 25.63 -9.46
CA PHE A 522 16.65 26.40 -10.12
C PHE A 522 15.38 26.54 -9.24
N PRO A 523 15.46 27.18 -8.06
CA PRO A 523 14.39 27.16 -7.06
C PRO A 523 13.12 27.96 -7.43
N SER A 524 13.21 28.91 -8.37
CA SER A 524 12.16 29.94 -8.58
C SER A 524 11.61 30.07 -10.00
N SER A 525 12.23 29.44 -11.00
CA SER A 525 12.05 29.87 -12.39
C SER A 525 11.70 28.78 -13.41
N VAL A 526 12.09 27.51 -13.18
CA VAL A 526 11.92 26.43 -14.19
C VAL A 526 11.71 25.02 -13.57
N GLY A 527 11.93 24.83 -12.27
CA GLY A 527 11.74 23.54 -11.60
C GLY A 527 10.29 23.05 -11.55
N CYS A 528 10.07 21.86 -10.98
CA CYS A 528 8.75 21.25 -10.76
C CYS A 528 7.84 22.12 -9.86
N MET A 529 7.17 23.12 -10.43
CA MET A 529 6.13 23.87 -9.72
C MET A 529 4.86 23.03 -9.63
N MET A 530 4.34 22.88 -8.41
CA MET A 530 2.98 22.38 -8.15
C MET A 530 2.12 23.56 -7.69
N PRO A 531 1.67 24.44 -8.60
CA PRO A 531 0.91 25.62 -8.21
C PRO A 531 -0.44 25.20 -7.64
N THR A 532 -0.89 25.91 -6.60
CA THR A 532 -2.30 25.84 -6.18
C THR A 532 -3.11 26.68 -7.17
N LEU A 533 -4.04 26.04 -7.88
CA LEU A 533 -4.90 26.70 -8.85
C LEU A 533 -6.11 27.31 -8.11
N ILE A 534 -6.32 28.61 -8.27
CA ILE A 534 -7.53 29.29 -7.81
C ILE A 534 -8.37 29.59 -9.06
N ILE A 535 -9.47 28.88 -9.20
CA ILE A 535 -10.37 29.03 -10.35
C ILE A 535 -11.57 29.86 -9.92
N VAL A 536 -11.71 31.01 -10.56
CA VAL A 536 -12.85 31.90 -10.35
C VAL A 536 -13.84 31.64 -11.46
N THR A 537 -14.99 31.08 -11.12
CA THR A 537 -16.13 30.95 -12.02
C THR A 537 -17.15 32.03 -11.67
N ASN A 538 -17.75 32.66 -12.68
CA ASN A 538 -19.06 33.27 -12.47
C ASN A 538 -20.04 32.14 -12.12
N PRO A 539 -21.04 32.36 -11.24
CA PRO A 539 -22.01 31.33 -10.92
C PRO A 539 -22.73 30.90 -12.21
N LEU A 540 -22.31 29.76 -12.76
CA LEU A 540 -22.87 29.19 -13.98
C LEU A 540 -24.05 28.28 -13.61
N PRO A 541 -25.12 28.29 -14.41
CA PRO A 541 -26.36 27.60 -14.11
C PRO A 541 -26.19 26.09 -14.29
N ALA A 542 -26.43 25.32 -13.20
CA ALA A 542 -26.60 23.85 -13.15
C ALA A 542 -25.48 22.96 -13.77
N PRO A 543 -25.30 21.72 -13.29
CA PRO A 543 -24.20 20.86 -13.76
C PRO A 543 -24.38 20.46 -15.23
N VAL A 544 -23.32 20.64 -16.02
CA VAL A 544 -23.24 20.20 -17.43
C VAL A 544 -23.22 18.66 -17.48
N PRO A 545 -24.04 18.00 -18.32
CA PRO A 545 -23.98 16.56 -18.51
C PRO A 545 -22.71 16.11 -19.26
N PRO A 546 -22.30 14.84 -19.16
CA PRO A 546 -21.06 14.35 -19.75
C PRO A 546 -21.02 14.54 -21.28
N VAL A 547 -19.85 14.90 -21.79
CA VAL A 547 -19.57 15.26 -23.18
C VAL A 547 -19.93 14.11 -24.14
N GLY A 548 -20.96 14.33 -24.95
CA GLY A 548 -21.39 13.44 -26.04
C GLY A 548 -22.38 14.07 -27.03
N ALA A 549 -22.67 15.37 -26.96
CA ALA A 549 -23.58 16.05 -27.87
C ALA A 549 -22.88 17.23 -28.55
N LEU A 550 -23.00 17.30 -29.88
CA LEU A 550 -22.51 18.39 -30.74
C LEU A 550 -23.13 19.74 -30.32
N PRO A 551 -22.39 20.87 -30.40
CA PRO A 551 -22.90 22.16 -29.97
C PRO A 551 -23.97 22.68 -30.95
N SER A 552 -25.07 23.21 -30.40
CA SER A 552 -26.12 23.92 -31.13
C SER A 552 -25.73 25.39 -31.36
N SER A 553 -26.32 25.95 -32.41
CA SER A 553 -26.05 27.25 -33.06
C SER A 553 -26.28 28.53 -32.23
N GLU A 554 -26.28 28.46 -30.88
CA GLU A 554 -26.51 29.63 -30.01
C GLU A 554 -25.20 30.23 -29.43
N GLU A 555 -24.06 29.55 -29.55
CA GLU A 555 -22.77 30.05 -29.04
C GLU A 555 -22.05 31.06 -29.98
N GLU A 556 -22.54 31.24 -31.21
CA GLU A 556 -21.93 32.11 -32.22
C GLU A 556 -22.32 33.60 -32.04
N ASP A 557 -23.47 33.89 -31.40
CA ASP A 557 -23.96 35.26 -31.22
C ASP A 557 -23.34 36.00 -30.02
N ILE A 558 -22.89 35.27 -28.99
CA ILE A 558 -22.26 35.86 -27.80
C ILE A 558 -20.83 36.35 -28.11
N PHE A 559 -20.16 35.69 -29.07
CA PHE A 559 -18.80 36.03 -29.48
C PHE A 559 -18.71 37.39 -30.20
N ASN A 560 -19.78 37.80 -30.89
CA ASN A 560 -19.81 39.05 -31.65
C ASN A 560 -20.06 40.32 -30.79
N GLN A 561 -20.52 40.18 -29.54
CA GLN A 561 -20.76 41.33 -28.65
C GLN A 561 -19.52 41.78 -27.86
N LEU A 562 -18.48 40.95 -27.75
CA LEU A 562 -17.28 41.25 -26.96
C LEU A 562 -16.23 42.12 -27.68
N LEU A 563 -16.48 42.53 -28.93
CA LEU A 563 -15.49 43.21 -29.78
C LEU A 563 -15.70 44.73 -29.98
N ASN A 564 -16.63 45.39 -29.27
CA ASN A 564 -16.86 46.84 -29.41
C ASN A 564 -16.47 47.64 -28.14
N PRO A 565 -15.36 48.40 -28.15
CA PRO A 565 -15.00 49.29 -27.04
C PRO A 565 -15.56 50.69 -27.30
N SER A 566 -16.71 51.02 -26.71
CA SER A 566 -17.10 52.43 -26.54
C SER A 566 -18.05 52.60 -25.36
N ASN A 567 -17.49 52.94 -24.21
CA ASN A 567 -17.96 54.04 -23.34
C ASN A 567 -17.15 54.03 -22.04
N GLY A 568 -16.37 55.09 -21.87
CA GLY A 568 -15.56 55.33 -20.68
C GLY A 568 -16.37 55.84 -19.50
N THR A 569 -15.86 55.56 -18.31
CA THR A 569 -16.05 56.39 -17.12
C THR A 569 -14.77 56.34 -16.29
N ALA A 570 -14.18 57.52 -16.09
CA ALA A 570 -12.98 57.76 -15.31
C ALA A 570 -13.19 57.46 -13.82
N ILE A 571 -12.17 56.88 -13.17
CA ILE A 571 -12.12 56.76 -11.71
C ILE A 571 -10.98 57.63 -11.19
N SER A 572 -11.37 58.54 -10.30
CA SER A 572 -10.57 59.61 -9.70
C SER A 572 -9.38 59.10 -8.88
N THR A 573 -8.27 59.84 -9.01
CA THR A 573 -7.09 59.79 -8.17
C THR A 573 -7.40 60.27 -6.74
N THR A 574 -7.13 59.43 -5.73
CA THR A 574 -7.24 59.83 -4.32
C THR A 574 -5.88 60.30 -3.79
N SER A 575 -5.90 61.47 -3.17
CA SER A 575 -4.79 62.25 -2.62
C SER A 575 -3.92 61.49 -1.62
N MET A 576 -2.59 61.66 -1.72
CA MET A 576 -1.63 61.34 -0.66
C MET A 576 -1.85 62.26 0.55
N VAL A 577 -1.75 61.70 1.75
CA VAL A 577 -1.75 62.42 3.04
C VAL A 577 -0.28 62.68 3.45
N PRO A 578 0.08 63.84 4.04
CA PRO A 578 1.45 64.14 4.40
C PRO A 578 1.90 63.38 5.65
N THR A 579 3.06 62.74 5.59
CA THR A 579 3.74 62.09 6.71
C THR A 579 4.42 63.14 7.60
N THR A 580 3.91 63.35 8.82
CA THR A 580 4.64 64.04 9.88
C THR A 580 5.71 63.12 10.46
N THR A 581 6.96 63.55 10.35
CA THR A 581 8.16 62.89 10.88
C THR A 581 8.29 63.11 12.39
N THR A 582 8.09 62.04 13.17
CA THR A 582 8.63 61.93 14.54
C THR A 582 9.85 60.99 14.52
N PRO A 583 10.95 61.30 15.22
CA PRO A 583 12.16 60.48 15.19
C PRO A 583 11.88 59.12 15.82
N ALA A 584 12.03 58.05 15.03
CA ALA A 584 11.84 56.68 15.47
C ALA A 584 13.01 56.26 16.39
N VAL A 585 12.71 56.05 17.66
CA VAL A 585 13.56 55.21 18.52
C VAL A 585 13.51 53.80 17.93
N PRO A 586 14.64 53.13 17.67
CA PRO A 586 14.63 51.77 17.13
C PRO A 586 13.94 50.85 18.14
N LEU A 587 12.78 50.31 17.75
CA LEU A 587 12.05 49.34 18.56
C LEU A 587 12.88 48.06 18.67
N ASP A 588 13.15 47.60 19.90
CA ASP A 588 13.75 46.29 20.13
C ASP A 588 12.71 45.19 19.90
N VAL A 589 12.88 44.44 18.82
CA VAL A 589 12.05 43.28 18.43
C VAL A 589 12.07 42.16 19.47
N ARG A 590 13.01 42.20 20.43
CA ARG A 590 13.14 41.26 21.56
C ARG A 590 12.59 41.82 22.88
N GLY A 591 11.86 42.93 22.82
CA GLY A 591 11.19 43.55 23.97
C GLY A 591 9.70 43.22 24.05
N GLN A 592 9.14 43.28 25.27
CA GLN A 592 7.68 43.21 25.48
C GLN A 592 6.94 44.34 24.74
N GLU A 593 7.59 45.50 24.60
CA GLU A 593 7.05 46.68 23.93
C GLU A 593 6.65 46.40 22.47
N PHE A 594 7.42 45.59 21.75
CA PHE A 594 7.09 45.18 20.39
C PHE A 594 5.82 44.31 20.32
N PHE A 595 5.61 43.44 21.31
CA PHE A 595 4.42 42.57 21.40
C PHE A 595 3.18 43.40 21.65
N ASP A 596 3.28 44.36 22.57
CA ASP A 596 2.19 45.24 22.97
C ASP A 596 1.80 46.20 21.81
N ILE A 597 2.78 46.72 21.08
CA ILE A 597 2.54 47.60 19.92
C ILE A 597 1.88 46.84 18.76
N ASN A 598 2.35 45.63 18.43
CA ASN A 598 1.73 44.82 17.38
C ASN A 598 0.29 44.44 17.73
N CYS A 599 0.03 44.10 18.99
CA CYS A 599 -1.32 43.88 19.48
C CYS A 599 -2.22 45.11 19.34
N ALA A 600 -1.75 46.27 19.78
CA ALA A 600 -2.51 47.51 19.71
C ALA A 600 -2.85 47.91 18.26
N MET A 601 -1.93 47.64 17.32
CA MET A 601 -2.16 47.83 15.89
C MET A 601 -3.31 46.95 15.38
N VAL A 602 -3.30 45.66 15.70
CA VAL A 602 -4.36 44.72 15.25
C VAL A 602 -5.69 45.04 15.91
N ASP A 603 -5.70 45.39 17.20
CA ASP A 603 -6.92 45.82 17.91
C ASP A 603 -7.54 47.06 17.25
N SER A 604 -6.69 48.01 16.83
CA SER A 604 -7.12 49.22 16.10
C SER A 604 -7.70 48.90 14.72
N LEU A 605 -7.11 47.93 14.00
CA LEU A 605 -7.60 47.48 12.69
C LEU A 605 -8.95 46.76 12.78
N ILE A 606 -9.12 45.89 13.78
CA ILE A 606 -10.39 45.20 14.05
C ILE A 606 -11.47 46.24 14.39
N GLN A 607 -11.14 47.22 15.24
CA GLN A 607 -12.09 48.27 15.61
C GLN A 607 -12.48 49.17 14.42
N ALA A 608 -11.53 49.49 13.53
CA ALA A 608 -11.78 50.30 12.34
C ALA A 608 -12.62 49.58 11.26
N THR A 609 -12.66 48.24 11.29
CA THR A 609 -13.35 47.41 10.29
C THR A 609 -14.67 46.83 10.79
N LYS A 610 -14.98 46.92 12.09
CA LYS A 610 -16.12 46.28 12.76
C LYS A 610 -17.50 46.49 12.13
N ASN A 611 -17.74 47.63 11.46
CA ASN A 611 -19.03 47.97 10.84
C ASN A 611 -18.99 47.96 9.30
N LYS A 612 -17.98 47.33 8.69
CA LYS A 612 -17.82 47.23 7.24
C LYS A 612 -18.14 45.81 6.76
N SER A 613 -18.44 45.64 5.47
CA SER A 613 -18.74 44.34 4.85
C SER A 613 -17.58 43.33 4.91
N TYR A 614 -16.39 43.80 5.28
CA TYR A 614 -15.15 43.03 5.42
C TYR A 614 -14.60 43.12 6.86
N ALA A 615 -15.48 43.09 7.86
CA ALA A 615 -15.07 43.16 9.26
C ALA A 615 -14.05 42.07 9.58
N LEU A 616 -12.85 42.47 10.01
CA LEU A 616 -11.77 41.56 10.35
C LEU A 616 -11.88 41.13 11.80
N SER A 617 -11.59 39.87 12.05
CA SER A 617 -11.49 39.25 13.36
C SER A 617 -10.04 38.92 13.70
N ALA A 618 -9.72 38.60 14.96
CA ALA A 618 -8.36 38.24 15.32
C ALA A 618 -7.90 36.90 14.69
N GLU A 619 -8.83 36.06 14.25
CA GLU A 619 -8.53 34.79 13.58
C GLU A 619 -8.05 34.98 12.14
N ASP A 620 -8.35 36.14 11.54
CA ASP A 620 -7.90 36.51 10.20
C ASP A 620 -6.42 36.97 10.16
N PHE A 621 -5.80 37.13 11.33
CA PHE A 621 -4.40 37.54 11.45
C PHE A 621 -3.55 36.43 12.05
N SER A 622 -2.46 36.08 11.36
CA SER A 622 -1.43 35.18 11.88
C SER A 622 -0.24 35.98 12.38
N SER A 623 -0.04 36.00 13.70
CA SER A 623 1.13 36.65 14.33
C SER A 623 1.68 35.80 15.48
N PRO A 624 3.00 35.77 15.70
CA PRO A 624 3.58 35.14 16.89
C PRO A 624 3.40 35.98 18.17
N THR A 625 2.83 37.18 18.10
CA THR A 625 2.72 38.11 19.23
C THR A 625 1.37 38.05 19.97
N PHE A 626 0.36 37.38 19.42
CA PHE A 626 -0.98 37.27 20.02
C PHE A 626 -1.72 35.99 19.62
N TYR A 627 -2.80 35.66 20.31
CA TYR A 627 -3.68 34.54 19.95
C TYR A 627 -5.14 34.78 20.37
N GLY A 628 -6.06 34.75 19.41
CA GLY A 628 -7.49 34.88 19.66
C GLY A 628 -7.90 36.20 20.35
N THR A 629 -9.13 36.24 20.88
CA THR A 629 -9.72 37.42 21.52
C THR A 629 -10.19 37.15 22.95
N HIS A 630 -10.13 38.18 23.79
CA HIS A 630 -10.82 38.26 25.08
C HIS A 630 -12.33 38.46 24.87
N ALA A 631 -13.14 38.14 25.88
CA ALA A 631 -14.60 38.32 25.84
C ALA A 631 -15.04 39.79 25.65
N ASN A 632 -14.15 40.75 25.87
CA ASN A 632 -14.36 42.18 25.62
C ASN A 632 -14.01 42.61 24.17
N GLY A 633 -13.70 41.66 23.28
CA GLY A 633 -13.40 41.90 21.87
C GLY A 633 -11.95 42.32 21.58
N LYS A 634 -11.09 42.44 22.60
CA LYS A 634 -9.67 42.77 22.42
C LYS A 634 -8.84 41.53 22.10
N VAL A 635 -7.79 41.70 21.31
CA VAL A 635 -6.82 40.63 21.00
C VAL A 635 -6.02 40.21 22.25
N LYS A 636 -5.81 38.90 22.49
CA LYS A 636 -4.98 38.43 23.62
C LYS A 636 -3.49 38.46 23.29
N CYS A 637 -2.74 39.34 23.94
CA CYS A 637 -1.30 39.48 23.72
C CYS A 637 -0.48 38.43 24.48
N LEU A 638 0.57 37.93 23.83
CA LEU A 638 1.54 37.04 24.46
C LEU A 638 2.57 37.84 25.25
N ASN A 639 2.99 37.29 26.40
CA ASN A 639 4.06 37.87 27.20
C ASN A 639 5.41 37.28 26.74
N TYR A 640 6.31 38.14 26.26
CA TYR A 640 7.63 37.79 25.78
C TYR A 640 8.45 37.00 26.82
N ARG A 641 8.44 37.40 28.10
CA ARG A 641 9.21 36.70 29.15
C ARG A 641 8.68 35.29 29.38
N LEU A 642 7.37 35.11 29.36
CA LEU A 642 6.73 33.80 29.55
C LEU A 642 7.01 32.89 28.34
N THR A 643 6.88 33.41 27.13
CA THR A 643 7.19 32.69 25.88
C THR A 643 8.68 32.33 25.79
N HIS A 644 9.57 33.23 26.19
CA HIS A 644 11.00 32.97 26.25
C HIS A 644 11.35 31.92 27.32
N TYR A 645 10.69 31.96 28.48
CA TYR A 645 10.87 30.95 29.53
C TYR A 645 10.46 29.54 29.04
N TYR A 646 9.31 29.41 28.37
CA TYR A 646 8.88 28.14 27.77
C TYR A 646 9.82 27.63 26.67
N ARG A 647 10.45 28.53 25.91
CA ARG A 647 11.48 28.20 24.90
C ARG A 647 12.79 27.73 25.52
N ALA A 648 13.26 28.38 26.60
CA ALA A 648 14.56 28.12 27.20
C ALA A 648 14.60 26.84 28.06
N ASN A 649 13.43 26.35 28.49
CA ASN A 649 13.36 25.17 29.36
C ASN A 649 13.37 23.87 28.53
N TYR A 650 14.41 23.06 28.71
CA TYR A 650 14.66 21.83 27.96
C TYR A 650 13.51 20.81 28.02
N PHE A 651 12.79 20.76 29.15
CA PHE A 651 11.69 19.82 29.36
C PHE A 651 10.45 20.15 28.51
N THR A 652 10.10 21.43 28.35
CA THR A 652 8.96 21.85 27.53
C THR A 652 9.24 21.72 26.04
N GLN A 653 10.48 21.90 25.60
CA GLN A 653 10.88 21.73 24.19
C GLN A 653 10.69 20.30 23.67
N LYS A 654 10.74 19.31 24.57
CA LYS A 654 10.70 17.87 24.21
C LYS A 654 9.36 17.19 24.48
N PHE A 655 8.59 17.67 25.46
CA PHE A 655 7.32 17.06 25.88
C PHE A 655 6.06 17.86 25.55
N MET A 656 6.14 19.19 25.39
CA MET A 656 5.01 20.01 24.95
C MET A 656 5.17 20.33 23.48
N PHE A 657 4.12 20.06 22.69
CA PHE A 657 4.04 20.35 21.25
C PHE A 657 4.10 21.87 20.98
N THR A 658 5.24 22.52 21.16
CA THR A 658 5.47 23.82 20.50
C THR A 658 5.70 23.53 19.03
N SER A 659 4.70 23.88 18.20
CA SER A 659 4.75 23.62 16.77
C SER A 659 6.03 24.21 16.17
N GLN A 660 6.75 23.41 15.38
CA GLN A 660 7.92 23.87 14.63
C GLN A 660 7.59 25.08 13.72
N LEU A 661 6.31 25.26 13.38
CA LEU A 661 5.81 26.43 12.65
C LEU A 661 5.94 27.70 13.48
N MET A 662 5.57 27.67 14.76
CA MET A 662 5.68 28.84 15.64
C MET A 662 7.14 29.16 15.98
N GLN A 663 7.99 28.13 16.10
CA GLN A 663 9.44 28.29 16.21
C GLN A 663 10.04 28.93 14.95
N LYS A 664 9.67 28.45 13.75
CA LYS A 664 10.14 29.03 12.47
C LYS A 664 9.58 30.42 12.19
N LEU A 665 8.34 30.70 12.58
CA LEU A 665 7.76 32.05 12.47
C LEU A 665 8.49 33.02 13.39
N TRP A 666 8.82 32.59 14.61
CA TRP A 666 9.57 33.40 15.56
C TRP A 666 11.00 33.66 15.10
N ASP A 667 11.73 32.64 14.64
CA ASP A 667 13.10 32.79 14.12
C ASP A 667 13.17 33.59 12.79
N ARG A 668 12.02 33.80 12.12
CA ARG A 668 11.91 34.73 10.98
C ARG A 668 11.48 36.14 11.38
N LEU A 669 10.89 36.30 12.57
CA LEU A 669 10.43 37.61 13.06
C LEU A 669 11.51 38.35 13.86
N VAL A 670 12.39 37.60 14.54
CA VAL A 670 13.63 38.09 15.16
C VAL A 670 14.70 38.24 14.10
#